data_AF-Q8EV37-F1
#
_entry.id   AF-Q8EV37-F1
#
_cell.length_a   1.000
_cell.length_b   1.000
_cell.length_c   1.000
_cell.angle_alpha   90.00
_cell.angle_beta   90.00
_cell.angle_gamma   90.00
#
_symmetry.space_group_name_H-M   'P 1'
#
loop_
_entity.id
_entity.type
_entity.pdbx_description
1 polymer ?
#
loop_
_entity_poly.entity_id
_entity_poly.type
_entity_poly.pdbx_seq_one_letter_code
_entity_poly.pdbx_strand_id
1 'polypeptide(L)'
;MKKRNKKLILSFTSAISAIAASLGIVLPASNTDLNSKITSISSTNQATSSSDVIPSEVNDQNANLSTKNGPVTFIGNTITALDWYGNSLWSIDFTKHVPDVNGNKNNGSNSASLSYDGAWPRAWYNWDYNRNTNLIWVLGFWSGNTRKQPLIGINASTGAIVYQHDLDYTGLINSVNVGSAYRFVSALSSGKVMVYGGAGSAYDAKGILYDPTTNTRTLLTGNSANTSILPVGNSEFGNQYRWYFYNLIPIGNNRNLVSVLPYSTQVASNDAGYPNANYDIYFLLVDDQLNMVASSGIWASKVKVASGMVGYRNTQITPQRDYYTMLDGKVVTVVYNTAVIIDGTGSNVTLNSYPMSQSKWIKSWAFDSNQNLYFKFKDEAIIYKVSGTSWNSQSSNGSNSAISPTTYLDLAGINDAKQYANNLTIYNVYGYTGQLMLINSIYNNRVNTTNSSTITVENNPNSYGLAIAVTQNSTQQDQGDFIGFLNGTNSFQKASDFTIDNSVLSSKIPSEITKNDITTLNNSFLKENDSNGFKVTTIDDVNGSITVTCDLYQIPWFSSTLPSDVSPRVITKTFNTTNKINNKVSWKTLSTSTDYDFLNMVPSKVQVADINALDPFQASFQSQTVTNSSGTQLYPKTTYSITSTNDNNGQITIKAVYEYIPMSASLSNLSQSVKTYEATTTYTIFNKSNTTPSFNFMGANSNNSTVDIRNVAQLKNLLSANTLPSSFTSLNTSSSSTNSEFLQFVDTNSSKGYPISKMRFTVTANDTQGTLKIDATMPSEYSPNNTSESFSVTYTNLNKVTSYSFGFNNPTTVGGTNMNLILPSAITDGDIINSFISYTGFSSNDFTITKTANDETGSLTVAISLNSNYASEIGNGNVGFTNYVATRTFTGFMSTDEYNQRFNVEFVDDSSEALIEFKQMQVSQIFNSLNGSSPSLTVGSTTYTNLKDLIENLLVTSMGNAIPKGWKDNSNIDASMYYDDSQGTISFYVKIDQSVVDGSNTDLNLVVNYTGFVKGNVDSTNDNLSFVSDNMLKSYSTSKGFVSEEDFNNFTPTSFANWLQNNNYQYAKELITYKSGQYQTILNSNNNYTFTIIPNEAQRTVSVYIHFEGITNQQSLSEYSVQYSI
;
A
#
# COMPACT_ATOMS: atom_id res chain seq x y z
N MET A 1 27.35 -8.95 33.88
CA MET A 1 27.68 -8.24 35.14
C MET A 1 27.20 -6.81 35.05
N LYS A 2 26.41 -6.36 36.04
CA LYS A 2 26.18 -4.97 36.55
C LYS A 2 26.10 -3.82 35.51
N LYS A 3 25.13 -2.91 35.49
CA LYS A 3 23.96 -2.59 36.33
C LYS A 3 23.27 -1.39 35.65
N ARG A 4 21.94 -1.34 35.76
CA ARG A 4 21.08 -0.15 35.93
C ARG A 4 20.82 0.80 34.75
N ASN A 5 19.63 0.58 34.20
CA ASN A 5 18.61 1.61 33.96
C ASN A 5 18.34 2.49 35.21
N LYS A 6 18.06 3.77 34.97
CA LYS A 6 17.04 4.56 35.68
C LYS A 6 16.38 5.54 34.70
N LYS A 7 15.26 5.13 34.11
CA LYS A 7 14.14 6.02 33.80
C LYS A 7 13.24 6.02 35.04
N LEU A 8 12.86 7.20 35.50
CA LEU A 8 11.74 7.40 36.41
C LEU A 8 10.70 8.21 35.63
N ILE A 9 9.53 7.62 35.42
CA ILE A 9 8.27 8.27 35.03
C ILE A 9 7.55 8.64 36.33
N LEU A 10 6.77 9.73 36.33
CA LEU A 10 5.46 9.90 37.02
C LEU A 10 5.05 11.38 36.79
N SER A 11 4.16 11.67 35.84
CA SER A 11 2.68 11.58 35.90
C SER A 11 2.01 12.71 36.68
N PHE A 12 1.03 13.35 36.02
CA PHE A 12 0.11 14.34 36.56
C PHE A 12 -0.72 13.80 37.73
N THR A 13 -0.95 14.64 38.74
CA THR A 13 -2.21 14.70 39.50
C THR A 13 -2.38 16.10 40.10
N SER A 14 -3.56 16.66 39.90
CA SER A 14 -4.06 17.92 40.43
C SER A 14 -4.62 17.76 41.84
N ALA A 15 -4.27 18.65 42.78
CA ALA A 15 -5.14 19.06 43.88
C ALA A 15 -4.70 20.41 44.47
N ILE A 16 -5.72 21.21 44.80
CA ILE A 16 -5.75 22.62 45.19
C ILE A 16 -5.09 22.90 46.54
N SER A 17 -4.40 24.04 46.69
CA SER A 17 -4.47 24.96 47.85
C SER A 17 -3.63 26.22 47.60
N ALA A 18 -4.28 27.38 47.58
CA ALA A 18 -3.66 28.70 47.55
C ALA A 18 -3.01 29.03 48.91
N ILE A 19 -1.93 29.84 48.91
CA ILE A 19 -1.66 30.95 49.84
C ILE A 19 -0.38 31.70 49.39
N ALA A 20 -0.60 32.99 49.11
CA ALA A 20 0.22 34.18 49.38
C ALA A 20 1.75 34.18 49.19
N ALA A 21 2.15 35.07 48.28
CA ALA A 21 3.02 36.22 48.53
C ALA A 21 4.48 36.02 49.00
N SER A 22 5.36 36.57 48.15
CA SER A 22 6.33 37.63 48.49
C SER A 22 7.82 37.30 48.31
N LEU A 23 8.41 38.10 47.41
CA LEU A 23 9.67 38.84 47.53
C LEU A 23 11.02 38.13 47.36
N GLY A 24 11.86 38.77 46.53
CA GLY A 24 13.32 38.73 46.58
C GLY A 24 13.96 38.16 45.31
N ILE A 25 13.94 38.87 44.18
CA ILE A 25 15.07 39.71 43.70
C ILE A 25 16.44 39.18 44.16
N VAL A 26 17.24 38.64 43.23
CA VAL A 26 18.62 39.09 42.87
C VAL A 26 19.01 38.45 41.52
N LEU A 27 19.14 39.27 40.48
CA LEU A 27 20.12 39.08 39.39
C LEU A 27 21.42 39.77 39.85
N PRO A 28 22.65 39.26 39.60
CA PRO A 28 23.22 39.41 38.25
C PRO A 28 24.27 38.35 37.80
N ALA A 29 24.41 38.27 36.47
CA ALA A 29 25.61 37.96 35.67
C ALA A 29 26.44 36.67 35.95
N SER A 30 26.54 35.78 34.96
CA SER A 30 27.60 35.86 33.92
C SER A 30 27.59 34.64 32.99
N ASN A 31 27.76 34.91 31.69
CA ASN A 31 28.08 33.93 30.65
C ASN A 31 29.27 33.03 31.04
N THR A 32 29.13 31.71 30.88
CA THR A 32 30.10 30.83 30.22
C THR A 32 29.51 29.44 30.02
N ASP A 33 29.78 28.86 28.85
CA ASP A 33 29.64 27.45 28.47
C ASP A 33 28.27 26.89 28.04
N LEU A 34 27.72 27.53 27.00
CA LEU A 34 27.02 26.83 25.92
C LEU A 34 28.06 26.44 24.86
N ASN A 35 28.61 25.23 24.94
CA ASN A 35 29.03 24.41 23.79
C ASN A 35 29.68 23.10 24.23
N SER A 36 29.00 21.98 23.98
CA SER A 36 29.52 20.88 23.15
C SER A 36 28.79 19.57 23.45
N LYS A 37 27.90 19.19 22.53
CA LYS A 37 27.81 17.87 21.87
C LYS A 37 26.48 17.75 21.14
N ILE A 38 26.29 18.57 20.11
CA ILE A 38 25.64 18.09 18.90
C ILE A 38 26.80 17.68 18.02
N THR A 39 27.07 16.38 17.97
CA THR A 39 28.00 15.80 17.00
C THR A 39 27.52 16.17 15.61
N SER A 40 28.36 16.93 14.93
CA SER A 40 28.34 17.14 13.49
C SER A 40 28.28 15.79 12.77
N ILE A 41 27.11 15.45 12.23
CA ILE A 41 27.09 14.65 11.01
C ILE A 41 27.25 15.66 9.89
N SER A 42 28.48 15.84 9.43
CA SER A 42 28.71 16.41 8.10
C SER A 42 28.19 15.40 7.09
N SER A 43 26.88 15.40 6.84
CA SER A 43 26.41 14.90 5.56
C SER A 43 26.79 15.97 4.55
N THR A 44 27.75 15.69 3.68
CA THR A 44 27.77 16.28 2.35
C THR A 44 26.49 15.85 1.64
N ASN A 45 25.36 16.48 2.00
CA ASN A 45 24.16 16.42 1.19
C ASN A 45 24.45 17.34 0.01
N GLN A 46 24.99 16.74 -1.05
CA GLN A 46 24.95 17.38 -2.36
C GLN A 46 23.49 17.76 -2.62
N ALA A 47 23.26 19.04 -2.85
CA ALA A 47 21.99 19.59 -3.27
C ALA A 47 21.51 18.86 -4.53
N THR A 48 20.24 18.41 -4.55
CA THR A 48 19.38 18.40 -5.75
C THR A 48 17.92 17.98 -5.41
N SER A 49 17.10 18.97 -5.04
CA SER A 49 15.67 19.17 -5.39
C SER A 49 15.07 20.26 -4.47
N SER A 50 15.55 21.50 -4.65
CA SER A 50 15.09 22.66 -3.88
C SER A 50 13.60 22.95 -4.10
N SER A 51 12.93 23.42 -3.06
CA SER A 51 11.71 24.21 -3.19
C SER A 51 12.08 25.53 -3.84
N ASP A 52 12.02 25.61 -5.17
CA ASP A 52 12.49 26.81 -5.88
C ASP A 52 11.77 28.06 -5.39
N VAL A 53 12.54 29.13 -5.21
CA VAL A 53 11.97 30.42 -4.81
C VAL A 53 11.22 30.97 -6.01
N ILE A 54 9.89 31.12 -5.87
CA ILE A 54 9.05 31.66 -6.94
C ILE A 54 8.98 33.18 -6.79
N PRO A 55 9.58 33.96 -7.71
CA PRO A 55 9.53 35.41 -7.65
C PRO A 55 8.10 35.93 -7.48
N SER A 56 7.93 36.87 -6.56
CA SER A 56 6.63 37.48 -6.28
C SER A 56 6.74 38.99 -6.18
N GLU A 57 5.71 39.66 -6.66
CA GLU A 57 5.48 41.08 -6.49
C GLU A 57 4.17 41.34 -5.76
N VAL A 58 4.13 42.48 -5.06
CA VAL A 58 2.92 42.95 -4.37
C VAL A 58 2.63 44.36 -4.83
N ASN A 59 1.34 44.68 -4.94
CA ASN A 59 0.86 46.00 -5.31
C ASN A 59 -0.16 46.45 -4.27
N ASP A 60 -0.02 47.67 -3.75
CA ASP A 60 -0.89 48.23 -2.70
C ASP A 60 -2.38 48.32 -3.11
N GLN A 61 -2.69 48.16 -4.40
CA GLN A 61 -4.05 48.22 -4.93
C GLN A 61 -4.71 46.83 -5.01
N ASN A 62 -3.93 45.76 -5.16
CA ASN A 62 -4.48 44.41 -5.38
C ASN A 62 -4.69 43.68 -4.05
N ALA A 63 -5.64 42.77 -4.08
CA ALA A 63 -5.98 41.96 -2.93
C ALA A 63 -4.89 40.90 -2.62
N ASN A 64 -4.37 40.88 -1.39
CA ASN A 64 -3.57 39.79 -0.84
C ASN A 64 -4.47 38.58 -0.52
N LEU A 65 -4.48 37.65 -1.46
CA LEU A 65 -5.41 36.52 -1.45
C LEU A 65 -4.73 35.27 -0.90
N SER A 66 -5.33 34.70 0.13
CA SER A 66 -4.97 33.39 0.67
C SER A 66 -6.10 32.40 0.40
N THR A 67 -5.83 31.36 -0.41
CA THR A 67 -6.76 30.26 -0.70
C THR A 67 -6.70 29.23 0.42
N LYS A 68 -7.45 28.13 0.30
CA LYS A 68 -7.35 27.01 1.25
C LYS A 68 -5.99 26.28 1.18
N ASN A 69 -5.32 26.31 0.03
CA ASN A 69 -4.04 25.63 -0.18
C ASN A 69 -2.83 26.52 0.09
N GLY A 70 -3.01 27.84 0.07
CA GLY A 70 -1.95 28.80 0.29
C GLY A 70 -2.16 30.13 -0.42
N PRO A 71 -1.17 31.04 -0.32
CA PRO A 71 -1.19 32.37 -0.93
C PRO A 71 -1.23 32.35 -2.46
N VAL A 72 -1.84 33.37 -3.05
CA VAL A 72 -1.71 33.68 -4.48
C VAL A 72 -0.82 34.90 -4.65
N THR A 73 0.24 34.73 -5.44
CA THR A 73 1.20 35.76 -5.80
C THR A 73 1.20 35.99 -7.30
N PHE A 74 1.91 37.02 -7.76
CA PHE A 74 2.09 37.25 -9.18
C PHE A 74 3.49 37.77 -9.48
N ILE A 75 3.88 37.64 -10.74
CA ILE A 75 5.01 38.34 -11.32
C ILE A 75 4.68 38.70 -12.77
N GLY A 76 4.57 40.00 -13.06
CA GLY A 76 4.22 40.48 -14.38
C GLY A 76 2.83 40.03 -14.84
N ASN A 77 2.80 39.25 -15.92
CA ASN A 77 1.57 38.68 -16.49
C ASN A 77 1.23 37.29 -15.94
N THR A 78 2.05 36.76 -15.04
CA THR A 78 1.90 35.42 -14.47
C THR A 78 1.35 35.48 -13.07
N ILE A 79 0.29 34.71 -12.81
CA ILE A 79 -0.27 34.50 -11.47
C ILE A 79 0.14 33.11 -11.00
N THR A 80 0.58 32.99 -9.76
CA THR A 80 1.01 31.72 -9.17
C THR A 80 0.29 31.51 -7.84
N ALA A 81 -0.36 30.37 -7.67
CA ALA A 81 -0.76 29.91 -6.35
C ALA A 81 0.36 29.10 -5.72
N LEU A 82 0.66 29.41 -4.46
CA LEU A 82 1.60 28.68 -3.65
C LEU A 82 0.85 27.69 -2.75
N ASP A 83 1.51 26.59 -2.44
CA ASP A 83 1.10 25.73 -1.34
C ASP A 83 1.59 26.28 0.02
N TRP A 84 1.12 25.67 1.11
CA TRP A 84 1.55 26.02 2.47
C TRP A 84 3.03 25.77 2.78
N TYR A 85 3.77 25.20 1.83
CA TYR A 85 5.20 24.95 1.89
C TYR A 85 5.98 25.98 1.04
N GLY A 86 5.31 26.99 0.48
CA GLY A 86 5.96 28.02 -0.33
C GLY A 86 6.39 27.56 -1.73
N ASN A 87 5.89 26.41 -2.21
CA ASN A 87 6.13 25.93 -3.56
C ASN A 87 5.00 26.33 -4.50
N SER A 88 5.30 26.44 -5.79
CA SER A 88 4.26 26.60 -6.81
C SER A 88 3.34 25.38 -6.83
N LEU A 89 2.06 25.59 -6.51
CA LEU A 89 0.99 24.63 -6.72
C LEU A 89 0.57 24.63 -8.19
N TRP A 90 0.32 25.81 -8.75
CA TRP A 90 0.07 26.04 -10.17
C TRP A 90 0.42 27.47 -10.56
N SER A 91 0.67 27.70 -11.85
CA SER A 91 1.02 29.01 -12.40
C SER A 91 0.38 29.21 -13.78
N ILE A 92 -0.17 30.40 -14.02
CA ILE A 92 -0.87 30.75 -15.27
C ILE A 92 -0.29 32.04 -15.84
N ASP A 93 0.26 31.95 -17.04
CA ASP A 93 0.67 33.10 -17.86
C ASP A 93 -0.53 33.60 -18.67
N PHE A 94 -1.07 34.76 -18.30
CA PHE A 94 -2.25 35.32 -18.93
C PHE A 94 -2.01 35.84 -20.35
N THR A 95 -0.76 35.99 -20.78
CA THR A 95 -0.47 36.39 -22.18
C THR A 95 -0.96 35.35 -23.20
N LYS A 96 -1.12 34.09 -22.77
CA LYS A 96 -1.69 33.00 -23.59
C LYS A 96 -3.21 33.06 -23.70
N HIS A 97 -3.87 33.68 -22.73
CA HIS A 97 -5.33 33.70 -22.62
C HIS A 97 -5.93 35.06 -23.00
N VAL A 98 -5.17 36.14 -22.82
CA VAL A 98 -5.66 37.52 -22.95
C VAL A 98 -4.94 38.26 -24.08
N PRO A 99 -5.67 38.80 -25.08
CA PRO A 99 -5.05 39.47 -26.20
C PRO A 99 -4.46 40.83 -25.81
N ASP A 100 -3.41 41.23 -26.52
CA ASP A 100 -2.76 42.53 -26.42
C ASP A 100 -3.57 43.64 -27.13
N VAL A 101 -3.05 44.87 -27.18
CA VAL A 101 -3.74 46.01 -27.83
C VAL A 101 -4.07 45.74 -29.30
N ASN A 102 -3.23 44.95 -29.98
CA ASN A 102 -3.37 44.58 -31.39
C ASN A 102 -4.21 43.30 -31.59
N GLY A 103 -4.69 42.67 -30.52
CA GLY A 103 -5.49 41.45 -30.59
C GLY A 103 -4.67 40.15 -30.62
N ASN A 104 -3.36 40.22 -30.42
CA ASN A 104 -2.45 39.07 -30.46
C ASN A 104 -2.35 38.39 -29.08
N LYS A 105 -2.13 37.07 -29.07
CA LYS A 105 -1.84 36.27 -27.87
C LYS A 105 -0.51 35.55 -28.01
N ASN A 106 0.07 35.15 -26.88
CA ASN A 106 1.22 34.25 -26.87
C ASN A 106 0.78 32.84 -27.34
N ASN A 107 1.27 32.41 -28.51
CA ASN A 107 0.97 31.10 -29.10
C ASN A 107 2.10 30.07 -28.88
N GLY A 108 3.03 30.31 -27.94
CA GLY A 108 4.19 29.45 -27.69
C GLY A 108 5.45 29.97 -28.41
N SER A 109 6.29 29.04 -28.87
CA SER A 109 7.72 29.21 -29.24
C SER A 109 8.06 30.32 -30.26
N ASN A 110 7.06 30.99 -30.85
CA ASN A 110 7.18 32.15 -31.73
C ASN A 110 6.26 33.30 -31.26
N SER A 111 6.50 33.83 -30.05
CA SER A 111 5.71 34.93 -29.52
C SER A 111 6.05 36.25 -30.22
N ALA A 112 5.06 36.86 -30.89
CA ALA A 112 5.15 38.27 -31.29
C ALA A 112 5.40 39.15 -30.05
N SER A 113 6.11 40.27 -30.21
CA SER A 113 6.28 41.25 -29.13
C SER A 113 4.91 41.79 -28.72
N LEU A 114 4.34 41.28 -27.62
CA LEU A 114 3.03 41.68 -27.12
C LEU A 114 3.11 43.08 -26.48
N SER A 115 2.16 43.95 -26.79
CA SER A 115 2.07 45.30 -26.21
C SER A 115 0.74 45.52 -25.49
N TYR A 116 0.82 45.85 -24.20
CA TYR A 116 -0.33 46.25 -23.40
C TYR A 116 -0.20 47.75 -23.10
N ASP A 117 -1.25 48.53 -23.41
CA ASP A 117 -1.23 49.99 -23.31
C ASP A 117 -1.98 50.50 -22.06
N GLY A 118 -1.88 51.81 -21.80
CA GLY A 118 -2.64 52.48 -20.75
C GLY A 118 -1.94 52.51 -19.38
N ALA A 119 -2.69 52.87 -18.34
CA ALA A 119 -2.12 53.06 -17.00
C ALA A 119 -1.56 51.76 -16.39
N TRP A 120 -2.09 50.60 -16.80
CA TRP A 120 -1.75 49.26 -16.30
C TRP A 120 -1.36 48.35 -17.47
N PRO A 121 -0.13 48.48 -18.03
CA PRO A 121 0.31 47.76 -19.21
C PRO A 121 0.61 46.28 -18.89
N ARG A 122 -0.45 45.46 -18.79
CA ARG A 122 -0.37 44.02 -18.51
C ARG A 122 -1.59 43.26 -19.01
N ALA A 123 -1.48 41.93 -19.06
CA ALA A 123 -2.48 41.02 -19.59
C ALA A 123 -3.76 40.91 -18.73
N TRP A 124 -3.74 41.30 -17.47
CA TRP A 124 -4.89 41.22 -16.57
C TRP A 124 -4.98 42.47 -15.71
N TYR A 125 -6.17 42.89 -15.28
CA TYR A 125 -6.35 44.11 -14.48
C TYR A 125 -6.54 43.84 -13.00
N ASN A 126 -7.32 42.84 -12.60
CA ASN A 126 -7.57 42.55 -11.20
C ASN A 126 -8.14 41.13 -11.02
N TRP A 127 -8.22 40.68 -9.77
CA TRP A 127 -8.83 39.43 -9.36
C TRP A 127 -9.70 39.56 -8.10
N ASP A 128 -10.55 38.56 -7.90
CA ASP A 128 -11.26 38.32 -6.63
C ASP A 128 -11.44 36.81 -6.39
N TYR A 129 -11.58 36.38 -5.13
CA TYR A 129 -11.72 34.97 -4.76
C TYR A 129 -13.02 34.66 -4.06
N ASN A 130 -13.82 33.80 -4.71
CA ASN A 130 -15.00 33.24 -4.09
C ASN A 130 -14.64 31.97 -3.32
N ARG A 131 -14.55 32.10 -1.98
CA ARG A 131 -14.25 30.98 -1.07
C ARG A 131 -15.32 29.87 -1.10
N ASN A 132 -16.57 30.20 -1.40
CA ASN A 132 -17.68 29.25 -1.41
C ASN A 132 -17.61 28.32 -2.63
N THR A 133 -17.29 28.87 -3.81
CA THR A 133 -17.14 28.10 -5.05
C THR A 133 -15.71 27.64 -5.32
N ASN A 134 -14.75 28.11 -4.52
CA ASN A 134 -13.31 27.90 -4.69
C ASN A 134 -12.78 28.39 -6.06
N LEU A 135 -13.34 29.49 -6.57
CA LEU A 135 -12.97 30.09 -7.85
C LEU A 135 -12.30 31.45 -7.66
N ILE A 136 -11.15 31.63 -8.30
CA ILE A 136 -10.50 32.92 -8.48
C ILE A 136 -10.96 33.49 -9.82
N TRP A 137 -11.59 34.66 -9.79
CA TRP A 137 -12.00 35.38 -10.98
C TRP A 137 -10.96 36.41 -11.35
N VAL A 138 -10.46 36.36 -12.57
CA VAL A 138 -9.44 37.27 -13.11
C VAL A 138 -10.01 38.02 -14.30
N LEU A 139 -9.95 39.36 -14.23
CA LEU A 139 -10.35 40.23 -15.32
C LEU A 139 -9.15 40.54 -16.21
N GLY A 140 -9.27 40.24 -17.51
CA GLY A 140 -8.25 40.47 -18.52
C GLY A 140 -8.14 41.93 -18.97
N PHE A 141 -7.07 42.24 -19.70
CA PHE A 141 -6.94 43.45 -20.51
C PHE A 141 -8.06 43.56 -21.56
N TRP A 142 -8.54 44.77 -21.81
CA TRP A 142 -9.48 45.05 -22.90
C TRP A 142 -8.71 45.42 -24.16
N SER A 143 -8.92 44.69 -25.26
CA SER A 143 -8.22 44.94 -26.53
C SER A 143 -9.01 45.89 -27.43
N GLY A 144 -8.34 46.95 -27.90
CA GLY A 144 -8.93 47.90 -28.85
C GLY A 144 -9.25 47.28 -30.20
N ASN A 145 -8.48 46.27 -30.62
CA ASN A 145 -8.69 45.58 -31.89
C ASN A 145 -9.88 44.61 -31.82
N THR A 146 -9.97 43.77 -30.78
CA THR A 146 -11.07 42.79 -30.66
C THR A 146 -12.33 43.37 -30.02
N ARG A 147 -12.22 44.54 -29.37
CA ARG A 147 -13.27 45.20 -28.57
C ARG A 147 -13.81 44.38 -27.41
N LYS A 148 -13.07 43.37 -26.98
CA LYS A 148 -13.47 42.41 -25.94
C LYS A 148 -12.52 42.45 -24.74
N GLN A 149 -13.05 42.08 -23.59
CA GLN A 149 -12.29 41.89 -22.36
C GLN A 149 -12.51 40.48 -21.80
N PRO A 150 -11.46 39.66 -21.66
CA PRO A 150 -11.61 38.33 -21.07
C PRO A 150 -11.96 38.37 -19.59
N LEU A 151 -12.80 37.45 -19.13
CA LEU A 151 -13.09 37.13 -17.73
C LEU A 151 -12.85 35.64 -17.53
N ILE A 152 -11.95 35.31 -16.61
CA ILE A 152 -11.41 33.95 -16.45
C ILE A 152 -11.68 33.48 -15.02
N GLY A 153 -12.35 32.34 -14.87
CA GLY A 153 -12.61 31.68 -13.59
C GLY A 153 -11.69 30.47 -13.42
N ILE A 154 -10.82 30.51 -12.41
CA ILE A 154 -9.80 29.51 -12.14
C ILE A 154 -10.15 28.75 -10.87
N ASN A 155 -10.13 27.43 -10.91
CA ASN A 155 -10.20 26.61 -9.71
C ASN A 155 -8.94 26.84 -8.86
N ALA A 156 -9.11 27.41 -7.68
CA ALA A 156 -8.00 27.80 -6.81
C ALA A 156 -7.14 26.59 -6.37
N SER A 157 -7.72 25.40 -6.35
CA SER A 157 -7.02 24.19 -5.92
C SER A 157 -6.17 23.54 -7.02
N THR A 158 -6.62 23.60 -8.27
CA THR A 158 -5.99 22.84 -9.37
C THR A 158 -5.37 23.73 -10.44
N GLY A 159 -5.68 25.03 -10.45
CA GLY A 159 -5.28 25.94 -11.52
C GLY A 159 -6.05 25.73 -12.83
N ALA A 160 -7.04 24.82 -12.85
CA ALA A 160 -7.85 24.58 -14.02
C ALA A 160 -8.70 25.82 -14.33
N ILE A 161 -8.65 26.30 -15.57
CA ILE A 161 -9.56 27.32 -16.08
C ILE A 161 -10.92 26.65 -16.29
N VAL A 162 -11.88 26.95 -15.40
CA VAL A 162 -13.25 26.42 -15.45
C VAL A 162 -14.11 27.26 -16.38
N TYR A 163 -13.88 28.58 -16.38
CA TYR A 163 -14.63 29.55 -17.15
C TYR A 163 -13.68 30.47 -17.92
N GLN A 164 -13.94 30.70 -19.20
CA GLN A 164 -13.21 31.66 -20.02
C GLN A 164 -14.19 32.35 -20.97
N HIS A 165 -14.51 33.61 -20.67
CA HIS A 165 -15.53 34.37 -21.38
C HIS A 165 -14.96 35.67 -21.90
N ASP A 166 -15.46 36.15 -23.04
CA ASP A 166 -15.15 37.48 -23.54
C ASP A 166 -16.33 38.41 -23.28
N LEU A 167 -16.11 39.43 -22.45
CA LEU A 167 -17.03 40.53 -22.23
C LEU A 167 -16.93 41.48 -23.42
N ASP A 168 -17.97 41.48 -24.25
CA ASP A 168 -18.17 42.45 -25.32
C ASP A 168 -19.03 43.59 -24.80
N TYR A 169 -18.53 44.81 -24.92
CA TYR A 169 -19.21 46.03 -24.48
C TYR A 169 -20.13 46.65 -25.55
N THR A 170 -20.17 46.07 -26.76
CA THR A 170 -21.01 46.54 -27.87
C THR A 170 -22.47 46.56 -27.46
N GLY A 171 -23.12 47.73 -27.58
CA GLY A 171 -24.52 47.93 -27.20
C GLY A 171 -24.77 48.07 -25.68
N LEU A 172 -23.73 47.95 -24.84
CA LEU A 172 -23.82 48.08 -23.38
C LEU A 172 -23.19 49.40 -22.90
N ILE A 173 -22.04 49.81 -23.45
CA ILE A 173 -21.36 51.04 -23.06
C ILE A 173 -20.96 51.80 -24.33
N ASN A 174 -21.39 53.07 -24.43
CA ASN A 174 -21.05 53.93 -25.57
C ASN A 174 -19.59 54.42 -25.45
N SER A 175 -18.75 54.11 -26.45
CA SER A 175 -17.34 54.55 -26.58
C SER A 175 -16.39 54.05 -25.48
N VAL A 176 -15.98 52.77 -25.57
CA VAL A 176 -14.94 52.19 -24.70
C VAL A 176 -13.58 52.22 -25.38
N ASN A 177 -12.55 52.61 -24.62
CA ASN A 177 -11.14 52.49 -24.97
C ASN A 177 -10.36 51.92 -23.78
N VAL A 178 -9.06 51.66 -23.94
CA VAL A 178 -8.19 51.11 -22.87
C VAL A 178 -8.21 51.97 -21.59
N GLY A 179 -8.38 53.29 -21.73
CA GLY A 179 -8.50 54.21 -20.61
C GLY A 179 -9.82 54.07 -19.84
N SER A 180 -10.94 53.82 -20.53
CA SER A 180 -12.29 53.76 -19.95
C SER A 180 -12.84 52.36 -19.69
N ALA A 181 -12.14 51.31 -20.12
CA ALA A 181 -12.52 49.91 -19.84
C ALA A 181 -12.57 49.61 -18.33
N TYR A 182 -13.45 48.68 -17.95
CA TYR A 182 -13.58 48.30 -16.55
C TYR A 182 -12.34 47.54 -16.06
N ARG A 183 -11.95 47.77 -14.80
CA ARG A 183 -10.69 47.29 -14.23
C ARG A 183 -10.84 46.41 -13.00
N PHE A 184 -12.02 46.38 -12.39
CA PHE A 184 -12.25 45.62 -11.17
C PHE A 184 -13.27 44.52 -11.40
N VAL A 185 -13.14 43.48 -10.57
CA VAL A 185 -14.00 42.32 -10.54
C VAL A 185 -14.28 41.98 -9.08
N SER A 186 -15.52 41.61 -8.76
CA SER A 186 -15.88 41.04 -7.47
C SER A 186 -16.80 39.84 -7.67
N ALA A 187 -16.58 38.78 -6.91
CA ALA A 187 -17.46 37.62 -6.89
C ALA A 187 -18.55 37.81 -5.83
N LEU A 188 -19.81 37.87 -6.25
CA LEU A 188 -20.94 38.16 -5.36
C LEU A 188 -21.34 36.92 -4.56
N SER A 189 -22.02 37.14 -3.43
CA SER A 189 -22.59 36.06 -2.59
C SER A 189 -23.55 35.16 -3.37
N SER A 190 -24.18 35.68 -4.43
CA SER A 190 -25.08 34.95 -5.32
C SER A 190 -24.37 33.97 -6.27
N GLY A 191 -23.03 33.95 -6.30
CA GLY A 191 -22.23 33.16 -7.25
C GLY A 191 -22.01 33.83 -8.60
N LYS A 192 -22.68 34.97 -8.85
CA LYS A 192 -22.44 35.84 -10.01
C LYS A 192 -21.17 36.67 -9.83
N VAL A 193 -20.69 37.25 -10.92
CA VAL A 193 -19.45 38.05 -10.96
C VAL A 193 -19.77 39.45 -11.46
N MET A 194 -19.38 40.48 -10.73
CA MET A 194 -19.57 41.86 -11.16
C MET A 194 -18.25 42.44 -11.66
N VAL A 195 -18.27 42.99 -12.87
CA VAL A 195 -17.16 43.74 -13.46
C VAL A 195 -17.51 45.22 -13.49
N TYR A 196 -16.63 46.06 -12.95
CA TYR A 196 -16.96 47.47 -12.68
C TYR A 196 -15.73 48.37 -12.59
N GLY A 197 -16.00 49.69 -12.55
CA GLY A 197 -15.05 50.77 -12.24
C GLY A 197 -13.89 50.92 -13.22
N GLY A 198 -13.19 52.05 -13.23
CA GLY A 198 -12.08 52.28 -14.16
C GLY A 198 -11.28 53.53 -13.84
N ALA A 199 -9.96 53.46 -13.96
CA ALA A 199 -9.05 54.60 -13.79
C ALA A 199 -9.27 55.64 -14.90
N GLY A 200 -10.22 56.56 -14.70
CA GLY A 200 -10.52 57.59 -15.70
C GLY A 200 -11.95 58.11 -15.70
N SER A 201 -12.92 57.39 -15.15
CA SER A 201 -14.33 57.78 -15.12
C SER A 201 -14.80 58.14 -13.71
N ALA A 202 -15.80 59.03 -13.64
CA ALA A 202 -16.58 59.21 -12.43
C ALA A 202 -17.48 57.99 -12.22
N TYR A 203 -17.76 57.64 -10.96
CA TYR A 203 -18.74 56.60 -10.64
C TYR A 203 -20.12 56.97 -11.19
N ASP A 204 -20.69 56.08 -11.99
CA ASP A 204 -21.95 56.27 -12.71
C ASP A 204 -23.01 55.21 -12.36
N ALA A 205 -22.80 54.45 -11.28
CA ALA A 205 -23.67 53.34 -10.85
C ALA A 205 -23.91 52.27 -11.93
N LYS A 206 -22.90 52.04 -12.78
CA LYS A 206 -22.92 50.97 -13.78
C LYS A 206 -21.88 49.89 -13.51
N GLY A 207 -22.21 48.70 -13.97
CA GLY A 207 -21.36 47.53 -13.97
C GLY A 207 -21.91 46.47 -14.91
N ILE A 208 -21.14 45.41 -15.14
CA ILE A 208 -21.59 44.24 -15.89
C ILE A 208 -21.70 43.09 -14.91
N LEU A 209 -22.91 42.57 -14.76
CA LEU A 209 -23.17 41.36 -13.99
C LEU A 209 -23.10 40.15 -14.91
N TYR A 210 -22.22 39.22 -14.56
CA TYR A 210 -22.00 37.97 -15.28
C TYR A 210 -22.51 36.81 -14.44
N ASP A 211 -23.34 35.95 -15.05
CA ASP A 211 -23.77 34.70 -14.45
C ASP A 211 -22.97 33.53 -15.09
N PRO A 212 -22.08 32.87 -14.33
CA PRO A 212 -21.28 31.76 -14.85
C PRO A 212 -22.09 30.51 -15.17
N THR A 213 -23.27 30.34 -14.58
CA THR A 213 -24.09 29.13 -14.77
C THR A 213 -24.86 29.16 -16.08
N THR A 214 -25.41 30.34 -16.42
CA THR A 214 -26.19 30.54 -17.65
C THR A 214 -25.39 31.20 -18.77
N ASN A 215 -24.13 31.59 -18.50
CA ASN A 215 -23.27 32.33 -19.41
C ASN A 215 -23.93 33.61 -19.95
N THR A 216 -24.68 34.31 -19.09
CA THR A 216 -25.36 35.56 -19.44
C THR A 216 -24.62 36.75 -18.85
N ARG A 217 -24.69 37.89 -19.55
CA ARG A 217 -24.15 39.17 -19.08
C ARG A 217 -25.21 40.26 -19.20
N THR A 218 -25.31 41.11 -18.19
CA THR A 218 -26.28 42.20 -18.15
C THR A 218 -25.61 43.48 -17.69
N LEU A 219 -25.82 44.58 -18.44
CA LEU A 219 -25.45 45.91 -17.97
C LEU A 219 -26.41 46.31 -16.86
N LEU A 220 -25.84 46.69 -15.73
CA LEU A 220 -26.58 47.22 -14.59
C LEU A 220 -26.62 48.74 -14.66
N THR A 221 -27.75 49.33 -14.26
CA THR A 221 -27.91 50.77 -14.06
C THR A 221 -28.65 51.01 -12.75
N GLY A 222 -27.89 51.34 -11.71
CA GLY A 222 -28.42 51.63 -10.40
C GLY A 222 -28.66 53.12 -10.15
N ASN A 223 -29.20 53.44 -8.97
CA ASN A 223 -29.43 54.83 -8.52
C ASN A 223 -28.37 55.35 -7.52
N SER A 224 -27.36 54.55 -7.17
CA SER A 224 -26.36 54.88 -6.13
C SER A 224 -25.40 56.04 -6.48
N ALA A 225 -25.36 56.47 -7.74
CA ALA A 225 -24.57 57.61 -8.21
C ALA A 225 -25.36 58.94 -8.26
N ASN A 226 -26.60 58.98 -7.74
CA ASN A 226 -27.39 60.20 -7.69
C ASN A 226 -26.63 61.32 -6.95
N THR A 227 -26.71 62.55 -7.45
CA THR A 227 -26.04 63.72 -6.84
C THR A 227 -26.53 64.03 -5.42
N SER A 228 -27.72 63.55 -5.03
CA SER A 228 -28.20 63.61 -3.64
C SER A 228 -27.44 62.67 -2.70
N ILE A 229 -26.89 61.57 -3.22
CA ILE A 229 -26.10 60.57 -2.47
C ILE A 229 -24.61 60.98 -2.53
N LEU A 230 -24.14 61.23 -3.75
CA LEU A 230 -22.77 61.55 -4.11
C LEU A 230 -22.72 62.94 -4.78
N PRO A 231 -22.71 64.02 -3.99
CA PRO A 231 -22.70 65.38 -4.53
C PRO A 231 -21.43 65.64 -5.34
N VAL A 232 -21.57 66.38 -6.44
CA VAL A 232 -20.47 66.88 -7.28
C VAL A 232 -20.25 68.37 -7.03
N GLY A 233 -19.00 68.83 -7.09
CA GLY A 233 -18.67 70.25 -6.88
C GLY A 233 -18.70 70.73 -5.41
N ASN A 234 -18.61 69.82 -4.43
CA ASN A 234 -18.41 70.19 -3.03
C ASN A 234 -16.98 70.75 -2.82
N SER A 235 -16.88 72.00 -2.37
CA SER A 235 -15.60 72.68 -2.12
C SER A 235 -14.75 72.02 -1.02
N GLU A 236 -15.37 71.23 -0.12
CA GLU A 236 -14.65 70.47 0.93
C GLU A 236 -13.67 69.44 0.36
N PHE A 237 -13.90 68.96 -0.87
CA PHE A 237 -13.02 68.00 -1.56
C PHE A 237 -12.15 68.64 -2.65
N GLY A 238 -12.20 69.98 -2.76
CA GLY A 238 -11.54 70.78 -3.80
C GLY A 238 -12.41 70.99 -5.06
N ASN A 239 -12.05 71.97 -5.89
CA ASN A 239 -12.88 72.37 -7.04
C ASN A 239 -12.83 71.40 -8.24
N GLN A 240 -11.98 70.37 -8.20
CA GLN A 240 -11.74 69.43 -9.30
C GLN A 240 -11.57 67.99 -8.78
N TYR A 241 -12.67 67.38 -8.34
CA TYR A 241 -12.73 65.97 -7.94
C TYR A 241 -13.85 65.21 -8.67
N ARG A 242 -13.75 63.88 -8.65
CA ARG A 242 -14.80 62.94 -9.07
C ARG A 242 -14.98 61.86 -8.03
N TRP A 243 -16.17 61.27 -7.91
CA TRP A 243 -16.33 60.05 -7.14
C TRP A 243 -15.68 58.88 -7.86
N TYR A 244 -14.79 58.18 -7.19
CA TYR A 244 -14.06 57.06 -7.73
C TYR A 244 -14.47 55.77 -7.03
N PHE A 245 -15.03 54.84 -7.80
CA PHE A 245 -15.43 53.52 -7.35
C PHE A 245 -14.29 52.55 -7.56
N TYR A 246 -13.72 52.07 -6.45
CA TYR A 246 -12.50 51.26 -6.49
C TYR A 246 -12.67 49.85 -5.92
N ASN A 247 -13.72 49.59 -5.14
CA ASN A 247 -13.94 48.26 -4.57
C ASN A 247 -15.42 47.98 -4.32
N LEU A 248 -15.87 46.76 -4.60
CA LEU A 248 -17.19 46.25 -4.28
C LEU A 248 -17.04 45.05 -3.37
N ILE A 249 -17.57 45.16 -2.16
CA ILE A 249 -17.46 44.15 -1.11
C ILE A 249 -18.83 43.46 -0.96
N PRO A 250 -18.96 42.17 -1.32
CA PRO A 250 -20.18 41.41 -1.06
C PRO A 250 -20.32 41.15 0.44
N ILE A 251 -21.50 41.44 1.00
CA ILE A 251 -21.76 41.27 2.44
C ILE A 251 -22.97 40.38 2.74
N GLY A 252 -23.71 39.97 1.71
CA GLY A 252 -24.83 39.06 1.81
C GLY A 252 -25.49 38.86 0.44
N ASN A 253 -26.60 38.13 0.41
CA ASN A 253 -27.39 37.96 -0.81
C ASN A 253 -28.04 39.29 -1.21
N ASN A 254 -27.86 39.70 -2.46
CA ASN A 254 -28.39 40.96 -3.00
C ASN A 254 -28.01 42.19 -2.16
N ARG A 255 -26.82 42.17 -1.54
CA ARG A 255 -26.31 43.21 -0.63
C ARG A 255 -24.81 43.33 -0.77
N ASN A 256 -24.37 44.50 -1.21
CA ASN A 256 -22.99 44.82 -1.52
C ASN A 256 -22.62 46.21 -0.97
N LEU A 257 -21.36 46.42 -0.67
CA LEU A 257 -20.82 47.72 -0.33
C LEU A 257 -19.96 48.26 -1.47
N VAL A 258 -20.36 49.40 -2.03
CA VAL A 258 -19.56 50.13 -3.01
C VAL A 258 -18.65 51.08 -2.24
N SER A 259 -17.34 50.88 -2.38
CA SER A 259 -16.31 51.72 -1.80
C SER A 259 -15.96 52.85 -2.75
N VAL A 260 -16.20 54.08 -2.29
CA VAL A 260 -15.97 55.31 -3.07
C VAL A 260 -15.12 56.31 -2.31
N LEU A 261 -14.40 57.13 -3.07
CA LEU A 261 -13.64 58.25 -2.54
C LEU A 261 -13.68 59.43 -3.52
N PRO A 262 -13.60 60.69 -3.03
CA PRO A 262 -13.52 61.87 -3.89
C PRO A 262 -12.10 62.01 -4.47
N TYR A 263 -11.86 61.53 -5.69
CA TYR A 263 -10.54 61.49 -6.33
C TYR A 263 -10.23 62.77 -7.12
N SER A 264 -9.06 63.39 -6.92
CA SER A 264 -8.65 64.58 -7.68
C SER A 264 -8.47 64.27 -9.17
N THR A 265 -8.99 65.15 -10.02
CA THR A 265 -8.71 65.10 -11.47
C THR A 265 -7.45 65.89 -11.85
N GLN A 266 -6.75 66.53 -10.90
CA GLN A 266 -5.51 67.26 -11.16
C GLN A 266 -4.31 66.33 -11.15
N VAL A 267 -3.57 66.32 -12.26
CA VAL A 267 -2.30 65.60 -12.37
C VAL A 267 -1.21 66.45 -11.72
N ALA A 268 -0.59 65.96 -10.65
CA ALA A 268 0.58 66.57 -10.04
C ALA A 268 1.76 65.59 -10.09
N SER A 269 2.95 66.08 -10.41
CA SER A 269 4.21 65.35 -10.33
C SER A 269 4.87 65.57 -8.96
N ASN A 270 5.41 64.49 -8.36
CA ASN A 270 6.22 64.49 -7.12
C ASN A 270 5.52 64.97 -5.81
N ASP A 271 6.31 65.02 -4.72
CA ASP A 271 6.18 65.80 -3.46
C ASP A 271 4.91 66.68 -3.31
N ALA A 272 4.77 67.60 -4.27
CA ALA A 272 3.98 68.83 -4.20
C ALA A 272 2.45 68.66 -4.36
N GLY A 273 1.95 67.48 -4.72
CA GLY A 273 0.50 67.22 -4.91
C GLY A 273 -0.29 66.78 -3.67
N TYR A 274 0.34 66.72 -2.48
CA TYR A 274 -0.27 66.25 -1.22
C TYR A 274 -1.64 66.89 -0.85
N PRO A 275 -1.91 68.19 -1.11
CA PRO A 275 -3.21 68.81 -0.78
C PRO A 275 -4.42 68.18 -1.50
N ASN A 276 -4.17 67.50 -2.62
CA ASN A 276 -5.20 66.99 -3.54
C ASN A 276 -5.25 65.44 -3.53
N ALA A 277 -4.70 64.79 -2.51
CA ALA A 277 -4.42 63.36 -2.57
C ALA A 277 -4.82 62.59 -1.31
N ASN A 278 -5.38 63.23 -0.30
CA ASN A 278 -5.75 62.60 0.96
C ASN A 278 -7.26 62.65 1.17
N TYR A 279 -7.93 61.51 1.08
CA TYR A 279 -9.39 61.45 0.98
C TYR A 279 -10.00 60.50 2.00
N ASP A 280 -11.10 60.94 2.61
CA ASP A 280 -11.97 60.06 3.39
C ASP A 280 -12.57 58.99 2.47
N ILE A 281 -12.71 57.78 3.01
CA ILE A 281 -13.32 56.65 2.30
C ILE A 281 -14.75 56.49 2.77
N TYR A 282 -15.65 56.26 1.82
CA TYR A 282 -17.07 56.11 2.07
C TYR A 282 -17.61 54.82 1.46
N PHE A 283 -18.58 54.21 2.13
CA PHE A 283 -19.34 53.06 1.64
C PHE A 283 -20.78 53.44 1.28
N LEU A 284 -21.30 52.80 0.24
CA LEU A 284 -22.71 52.80 -0.14
C LEU A 284 -23.24 51.38 -0.01
N LEU A 285 -24.39 51.20 0.64
CA LEU A 285 -25.07 49.90 0.69
C LEU A 285 -26.01 49.77 -0.51
N VAL A 286 -25.67 48.85 -1.41
CA VAL A 286 -26.39 48.63 -2.67
C VAL A 286 -26.81 47.19 -2.86
N ASP A 287 -27.79 46.95 -3.72
CA ASP A 287 -28.20 45.62 -4.17
C ASP A 287 -27.33 45.12 -5.35
N ASP A 288 -27.62 43.94 -5.89
CA ASP A 288 -26.89 43.38 -7.05
C ASP A 288 -27.12 44.20 -8.34
N GLN A 289 -28.06 45.15 -8.35
CA GLN A 289 -28.34 46.08 -9.45
C GLN A 289 -27.73 47.47 -9.22
N LEU A 290 -26.92 47.65 -8.17
CA LEU A 290 -26.31 48.92 -7.76
C LEU A 290 -27.34 49.99 -7.31
N ASN A 291 -28.55 49.59 -6.91
CA ASN A 291 -29.50 50.50 -6.25
C ASN A 291 -29.22 50.59 -4.76
N MET A 292 -29.40 51.76 -4.17
CA MET A 292 -29.39 51.92 -2.72
C MET A 292 -30.44 51.01 -2.07
N VAL A 293 -30.02 50.18 -1.12
CA VAL A 293 -30.92 49.24 -0.42
C VAL A 293 -31.86 49.97 0.55
N ALA A 294 -31.43 51.11 1.08
CA ALA A 294 -32.16 51.90 2.05
C ALA A 294 -32.43 53.33 1.54
N SER A 295 -33.65 53.81 1.77
CA SER A 295 -34.07 55.19 1.49
C SER A 295 -34.14 56.08 2.74
N SER A 296 -33.92 55.50 3.93
CA SER A 296 -33.89 56.20 5.23
C SER A 296 -32.83 55.57 6.15
N GLY A 297 -32.44 56.28 7.22
CA GLY A 297 -31.38 55.84 8.14
C GLY A 297 -29.96 56.10 7.61
N ILE A 298 -28.95 55.50 8.27
CA ILE A 298 -27.52 55.77 7.97
C ILE A 298 -27.11 55.40 6.54
N TRP A 299 -27.79 54.40 5.94
CA TRP A 299 -27.50 53.90 4.60
C TRP A 299 -28.26 54.62 3.49
N ALA A 300 -29.08 55.63 3.80
CA ALA A 300 -29.75 56.45 2.78
C ALA A 300 -28.78 57.34 1.98
N SER A 301 -27.54 57.47 2.45
CA SER A 301 -26.46 58.20 1.79
C SER A 301 -25.11 57.51 2.03
N LYS A 302 -24.02 58.10 1.52
CA LYS A 302 -22.66 57.63 1.78
C LYS A 302 -22.29 57.65 3.27
N VAL A 303 -21.74 56.56 3.77
CA VAL A 303 -21.27 56.43 5.16
C VAL A 303 -19.74 56.53 5.16
N LYS A 304 -19.17 57.46 5.93
CA LYS A 304 -17.71 57.56 6.10
C LYS A 304 -17.21 56.40 6.95
N VAL A 305 -16.18 55.69 6.48
CA VAL A 305 -15.64 54.50 7.16
C VAL A 305 -14.18 54.62 7.58
N ALA A 306 -13.39 55.45 6.90
CA ALA A 306 -12.01 55.71 7.27
C ALA A 306 -11.65 57.14 6.88
N SER A 307 -10.83 57.79 7.72
CA SER A 307 -10.32 59.12 7.40
C SER A 307 -8.99 59.05 6.65
N GLY A 308 -8.79 60.01 5.77
CA GLY A 308 -7.55 60.13 5.02
C GLY A 308 -6.31 60.32 5.91
N MET A 309 -5.16 59.74 5.54
CA MET A 309 -3.90 59.84 6.26
C MET A 309 -2.94 60.93 5.72
N VAL A 310 -2.38 61.72 6.63
CA VAL A 310 -1.37 62.75 6.33
C VAL A 310 -0.08 62.12 5.80
N GLY A 311 0.50 62.68 4.73
CA GLY A 311 1.75 62.20 4.10
C GLY A 311 1.59 61.12 3.02
N TYR A 312 0.36 60.66 2.72
CA TYR A 312 0.11 59.60 1.76
C TYR A 312 -0.63 60.12 0.51
N ARG A 313 -0.13 59.82 -0.70
CA ARG A 313 -0.74 60.23 -1.98
C ARG A 313 -1.73 59.20 -2.54
N ASN A 314 -3.00 59.56 -2.71
CA ASN A 314 -3.98 58.76 -3.46
C ASN A 314 -4.06 59.09 -4.97
N THR A 315 -3.34 60.09 -5.50
CA THR A 315 -3.45 60.50 -6.93
C THR A 315 -2.85 59.51 -7.93
N GLN A 316 -2.22 58.43 -7.45
CA GLN A 316 -1.71 57.31 -8.25
C GLN A 316 -1.87 55.94 -7.57
N ILE A 317 -2.31 55.91 -6.30
CA ILE A 317 -2.40 54.72 -5.46
C ILE A 317 -3.83 54.63 -4.94
N THR A 318 -4.56 53.58 -5.31
CA THR A 318 -5.87 53.29 -4.73
C THR A 318 -5.68 52.58 -3.38
N PRO A 319 -6.59 52.77 -2.40
CA PRO A 319 -6.56 51.97 -1.18
C PRO A 319 -6.62 50.47 -1.47
N GLN A 320 -6.20 49.67 -0.49
CA GLN A 320 -6.32 48.21 -0.54
C GLN A 320 -7.77 47.79 -0.72
N ARG A 321 -7.97 46.74 -1.52
CA ARG A 321 -9.29 46.21 -1.86
C ARG A 321 -9.62 44.92 -1.13
N ASP A 322 -8.70 44.43 -0.31
CA ASP A 322 -8.85 43.21 0.45
C ASP A 322 -10.08 43.26 1.35
N TYR A 323 -10.81 42.14 1.39
CA TYR A 323 -11.86 41.90 2.36
C TYR A 323 -11.85 40.42 2.76
N TYR A 324 -12.39 40.14 3.93
CA TYR A 324 -12.45 38.80 4.49
C TYR A 324 -13.81 38.55 5.12
N THR A 325 -14.40 37.40 4.84
CA THR A 325 -15.62 36.94 5.53
C THR A 325 -15.19 36.08 6.72
N MET A 326 -15.50 36.56 7.92
CA MET A 326 -15.29 35.86 9.19
C MET A 326 -16.19 34.62 9.29
N LEU A 327 -15.82 33.68 10.18
CA LEU A 327 -16.57 32.44 10.40
C LEU A 327 -18.01 32.64 10.86
N ASP A 328 -18.30 33.78 11.49
CA ASP A 328 -19.65 34.16 11.92
C ASP A 328 -20.45 34.90 10.83
N GLY A 329 -19.91 35.01 9.61
CA GLY A 329 -20.55 35.65 8.47
C GLY A 329 -20.33 37.16 8.37
N LYS A 330 -19.67 37.80 9.35
CA LYS A 330 -19.31 39.22 9.24
C LYS A 330 -18.24 39.41 8.18
N VAL A 331 -18.22 40.58 7.54
CA VAL A 331 -17.20 40.94 6.56
C VAL A 331 -16.31 42.02 7.14
N VAL A 332 -15.01 41.88 6.93
CA VAL A 332 -14.01 42.86 7.35
C VAL A 332 -13.18 43.33 6.18
N THR A 333 -12.79 44.59 6.22
CA THR A 333 -11.77 45.17 5.36
C THR A 333 -10.90 46.11 6.19
N VAL A 334 -9.65 46.30 5.78
CA VAL A 334 -8.75 47.29 6.37
C VAL A 334 -8.46 48.35 5.33
N VAL A 335 -8.74 49.59 5.69
CA VAL A 335 -8.55 50.76 4.85
C VAL A 335 -7.65 51.71 5.60
N TYR A 336 -6.53 52.10 5.00
CA TYR A 336 -5.51 52.91 5.65
C TYR A 336 -5.00 52.25 6.95
N ASN A 337 -5.30 52.82 8.11
CA ASN A 337 -4.98 52.27 9.42
C ASN A 337 -6.25 51.84 10.18
N THR A 338 -7.38 51.68 9.50
CA THR A 338 -8.68 51.45 10.12
C THR A 338 -9.23 50.09 9.70
N ALA A 339 -9.52 49.24 10.69
CA ALA A 339 -10.28 48.02 10.47
C ALA A 339 -11.78 48.33 10.47
N VAL A 340 -12.50 47.88 9.45
CA VAL A 340 -13.94 48.12 9.27
C VAL A 340 -14.66 46.79 9.34
N ILE A 341 -15.46 46.59 10.39
CA ILE A 341 -16.25 45.37 10.61
C ILE A 341 -17.69 45.62 10.19
N ILE A 342 -18.20 44.78 9.30
CA ILE A 342 -19.54 44.86 8.73
C ILE A 342 -20.31 43.60 9.11
N ASP A 343 -21.49 43.78 9.71
CA ASP A 343 -22.43 42.69 9.92
C ASP A 343 -23.61 42.86 8.96
N GLY A 344 -23.63 42.02 7.93
CA GLY A 344 -24.69 41.93 6.93
C GLY A 344 -25.63 40.73 7.10
N THR A 345 -25.43 39.93 8.16
CA THR A 345 -26.10 38.63 8.35
C THR A 345 -27.57 38.76 8.74
N GLY A 346 -27.94 39.84 9.43
CA GLY A 346 -29.30 40.17 9.84
C GLY A 346 -30.10 40.98 8.80
N SER A 347 -31.34 41.35 9.14
CA SER A 347 -32.17 42.20 8.28
C SER A 347 -31.61 43.63 8.14
N ASN A 348 -30.95 44.15 9.17
CA ASN A 348 -30.24 45.43 9.18
C ASN A 348 -28.73 45.23 9.00
N VAL A 349 -28.10 46.08 8.19
CA VAL A 349 -26.64 46.09 8.02
C VAL A 349 -26.02 47.06 9.03
N THR A 350 -25.10 46.57 9.86
CA THR A 350 -24.35 47.41 10.81
C THR A 350 -22.89 47.51 10.40
N LEU A 351 -22.26 48.65 10.71
CA LEU A 351 -20.87 48.93 10.39
C LEU A 351 -20.19 49.59 11.59
N ASN A 352 -18.97 49.11 11.90
CA ASN A 352 -18.13 49.65 12.96
C ASN A 352 -16.71 49.87 12.43
N SER A 353 -16.19 51.09 12.61
CA SER A 353 -14.82 51.46 12.24
C SER A 353 -13.92 51.56 13.47
N TYR A 354 -12.76 50.89 13.40
CA TYR A 354 -11.77 50.78 14.46
C TYR A 354 -10.41 51.30 13.97
N PRO A 355 -10.10 52.60 14.15
CA PRO A 355 -8.81 53.15 13.77
C PRO A 355 -7.70 52.63 14.70
N MET A 356 -6.53 52.30 14.15
CA MET A 356 -5.35 52.00 14.96
C MET A 356 -4.80 53.29 15.59
N SER A 357 -4.27 53.19 16.82
CA SER A 357 -3.68 54.33 17.54
C SER A 357 -2.48 54.96 16.83
N GLN A 358 -1.82 54.21 15.97
CA GLN A 358 -0.72 54.66 15.13
C GLN A 358 -1.27 55.25 13.83
N SER A 359 -0.88 56.48 13.53
CA SER A 359 -1.17 57.16 12.27
C SER A 359 -0.23 56.70 11.14
N LYS A 360 -0.15 55.39 10.90
CA LYS A 360 0.67 54.78 9.83
C LYS A 360 -0.18 53.87 8.96
N TRP A 361 0.08 53.85 7.65
CA TRP A 361 -0.68 53.01 6.72
C TRP A 361 -0.32 51.53 6.87
N ILE A 362 -1.32 50.67 7.00
CA ILE A 362 -1.18 49.21 6.98
C ILE A 362 -0.90 48.75 5.54
N LYS A 363 0.28 48.16 5.32
CA LYS A 363 0.74 47.64 4.01
C LYS A 363 0.24 46.23 3.72
N SER A 364 0.03 45.40 4.73
CA SER A 364 -0.51 44.06 4.55
C SER A 364 -1.16 43.61 5.84
N TRP A 365 -2.23 42.83 5.73
CA TRP A 365 -3.00 42.37 6.87
C TRP A 365 -3.68 41.05 6.57
N ALA A 366 -4.02 40.31 7.63
CA ALA A 366 -4.81 39.10 7.54
C ALA A 366 -5.60 38.87 8.82
N PHE A 367 -6.74 38.20 8.70
CA PHE A 367 -7.55 37.74 9.84
C PHE A 367 -7.39 36.23 10.02
N ASP A 368 -7.36 35.79 11.28
CA ASP A 368 -7.34 34.36 11.61
C ASP A 368 -8.73 33.81 11.99
N SER A 369 -8.79 32.50 12.32
CA SER A 369 -10.05 31.84 12.67
C SER A 369 -10.70 32.35 13.96
N ASN A 370 -9.92 32.92 14.88
CA ASN A 370 -10.41 33.60 16.07
C ASN A 370 -10.63 35.11 15.84
N GLN A 371 -10.69 35.53 14.58
CA GLN A 371 -10.91 36.91 14.16
C GLN A 371 -9.84 37.89 14.65
N ASN A 372 -8.64 37.43 14.99
CA ASN A 372 -7.53 38.32 15.30
C ASN A 372 -7.02 38.97 14.02
N LEU A 373 -6.75 40.27 14.06
CA LEU A 373 -6.14 41.01 12.97
C LEU A 373 -4.63 41.01 13.17
N TYR A 374 -3.90 40.47 12.20
CA TYR A 374 -2.46 40.61 12.08
C TYR A 374 -2.13 41.56 10.96
N PHE A 375 -1.21 42.47 11.18
CA PHE A 375 -0.88 43.44 10.16
C PHE A 375 0.51 44.02 10.31
N LYS A 376 0.97 44.68 9.25
CA LYS A 376 2.27 45.32 9.18
C LYS A 376 2.11 46.71 8.57
N PHE A 377 2.68 47.71 9.23
CA PHE A 377 2.75 49.05 8.66
C PHE A 377 3.74 49.11 7.50
N LYS A 378 3.52 50.07 6.60
CA LYS A 378 4.43 50.34 5.49
C LYS A 378 5.83 50.67 6.02
N ASP A 379 6.84 50.07 5.39
CA ASP A 379 8.27 50.25 5.68
C ASP A 379 8.72 49.93 7.13
N GLU A 380 7.97 49.11 7.86
CA GLU A 380 8.37 48.60 9.19
C GLU A 380 8.82 47.13 9.15
N ALA A 381 9.47 46.67 10.23
CA ALA A 381 9.87 45.27 10.45
C ALA A 381 8.99 44.54 11.48
N ILE A 382 7.94 45.20 12.00
CA ILE A 382 7.12 44.67 13.09
C ILE A 382 5.78 44.16 12.55
N ILE A 383 5.39 42.96 13.00
CA ILE A 383 4.03 42.43 12.85
C ILE A 383 3.27 42.75 14.12
N TYR A 384 2.09 43.35 13.95
CA TYR A 384 1.19 43.74 15.00
C TYR A 384 -0.02 42.80 15.06
N LYS A 385 -0.60 42.65 16.25
CA LYS A 385 -1.83 41.90 16.50
C LYS A 385 -2.86 42.76 17.23
N VAL A 386 -4.12 42.64 16.82
CA VAL A 386 -5.31 43.08 17.56
C VAL A 386 -6.19 41.86 17.82
N SER A 387 -6.56 41.66 19.09
CA SER A 387 -7.42 40.55 19.50
C SER A 387 -8.81 40.64 18.87
N GLY A 388 -9.37 39.49 18.47
CA GLY A 388 -10.73 39.35 17.97
C GLY A 388 -11.80 39.90 18.92
N THR A 389 -11.55 39.87 20.24
CA THR A 389 -12.47 40.43 21.24
C THR A 389 -12.66 41.94 21.13
N SER A 390 -11.73 42.64 20.49
CA SER A 390 -11.77 44.10 20.32
C SER A 390 -12.92 44.55 19.40
N TRP A 391 -13.46 43.65 18.57
CA TRP A 391 -14.54 43.95 17.64
C TRP A 391 -15.94 43.95 18.27
N ASN A 392 -16.05 43.53 19.54
CA ASN A 392 -17.32 43.40 20.25
C ASN A 392 -17.79 44.70 20.92
N SER A 393 -16.91 45.70 21.07
CA SER A 393 -17.29 46.99 21.65
C SER A 393 -18.07 47.81 20.62
N GLN A 394 -19.40 47.78 20.69
CA GLN A 394 -20.28 48.57 19.83
C GLN A 394 -20.48 49.97 20.42
N SER A 395 -20.24 51.01 19.61
CA SER A 395 -20.75 52.36 19.89
C SER A 395 -22.02 52.61 19.10
N SER A 396 -22.97 53.34 19.69
CA SER A 396 -24.25 53.72 19.05
C SER A 396 -24.10 54.64 17.84
N ASN A 397 -22.89 55.14 17.54
CA ASN A 397 -22.60 56.10 16.47
C ASN A 397 -21.63 55.56 15.39
N GLY A 398 -21.32 54.26 15.37
CA GLY A 398 -20.53 53.62 14.30
C GLY A 398 -19.04 54.01 14.20
N SER A 399 -18.53 54.80 15.15
CA SER A 399 -17.10 55.18 15.25
C SER A 399 -16.57 54.86 16.64
N ASN A 400 -15.63 53.92 16.72
CA ASN A 400 -15.08 53.44 17.98
C ASN A 400 -13.76 54.14 18.33
N SER A 401 -13.37 54.07 19.61
CA SER A 401 -12.09 54.59 20.08
C SER A 401 -10.91 53.90 19.38
N ALA A 402 -9.80 54.62 19.24
CA ALA A 402 -8.61 54.07 18.61
C ALA A 402 -8.08 52.83 19.38
N ILE A 403 -7.75 51.77 18.66
CA ILE A 403 -7.21 50.53 19.23
C ILE A 403 -5.69 50.59 19.22
N SER A 404 -5.07 50.31 20.36
CA SER A 404 -3.63 50.11 20.44
C SER A 404 -3.27 48.65 20.13
N PRO A 405 -2.57 48.37 19.02
CA PRO A 405 -2.12 47.02 18.70
C PRO A 405 -0.96 46.59 19.61
N THR A 406 -0.80 45.29 19.73
CA THR A 406 0.35 44.65 20.39
C THR A 406 1.38 44.18 19.37
N THR A 407 2.65 44.13 19.75
CA THR A 407 3.69 43.52 18.90
C THR A 407 3.56 42.00 18.93
N TYR A 408 3.27 41.42 17.78
CA TYR A 408 3.20 39.97 17.60
C TYR A 408 4.58 39.37 17.34
N LEU A 409 5.33 39.96 16.41
CA LEU A 409 6.67 39.49 16.03
C LEU A 409 7.54 40.65 15.56
N ASP A 410 8.77 40.72 16.05
CA ASP A 410 9.80 41.63 15.56
C ASP A 410 10.75 40.91 14.58
N LEU A 411 10.59 41.18 13.28
CA LEU A 411 11.38 40.54 12.24
C LEU A 411 12.83 41.06 12.19
N ALA A 412 13.09 42.26 12.72
CA ALA A 412 14.45 42.81 12.78
C ALA A 412 15.33 42.07 13.80
N GLY A 413 14.71 41.49 14.83
CA GLY A 413 15.38 40.65 15.83
C GLY A 413 15.76 39.24 15.33
N ILE A 414 15.22 38.81 14.19
CA ILE A 414 15.46 37.46 13.64
C ILE A 414 16.58 37.53 12.61
N ASN A 415 17.74 36.95 12.91
CA ASN A 415 18.93 37.02 12.06
C ASN A 415 18.68 36.58 10.61
N ASP A 416 17.87 35.54 10.41
CA ASP A 416 17.58 34.97 9.09
C ASP A 416 16.58 35.83 8.30
N ALA A 417 15.61 36.47 8.98
CA ALA A 417 14.53 37.22 8.34
C ALA A 417 14.80 38.73 8.22
N LYS A 418 15.72 39.30 9.02
CA LYS A 418 15.92 40.76 9.14
C LYS A 418 16.20 41.46 7.81
N GLN A 419 16.93 40.81 6.90
CA GLN A 419 17.27 41.39 5.59
C GLN A 419 16.04 41.56 4.67
N TYR A 420 14.97 40.81 4.92
CA TYR A 420 13.75 40.83 4.13
C TYR A 420 12.60 41.57 4.82
N ALA A 421 12.76 41.94 6.10
CA ALA A 421 11.69 42.38 7.00
C ALA A 421 10.76 43.45 6.40
N ASN A 422 11.29 44.44 5.69
CA ASN A 422 10.49 45.52 5.09
C ASN A 422 9.59 45.05 3.94
N ASN A 423 10.01 44.02 3.21
CA ASN A 423 9.36 43.50 1.99
C ASN A 423 8.43 42.32 2.24
N LEU A 424 8.42 41.77 3.45
CA LEU A 424 7.51 40.68 3.83
C LEU A 424 6.05 41.14 3.84
N THR A 425 5.21 40.41 3.13
CA THR A 425 3.74 40.55 3.03
C THR A 425 3.07 39.44 3.84
N ILE A 426 2.03 39.79 4.60
CA ILE A 426 1.32 38.83 5.48
C ILE A 426 0.21 38.09 4.74
N TYR A 427 0.17 36.78 4.91
CA TYR A 427 -0.95 35.92 4.52
C TYR A 427 -1.39 35.07 5.73
N ASN A 428 -2.70 34.99 5.98
CA ASN A 428 -3.25 34.08 6.99
C ASN A 428 -3.26 32.64 6.46
N VAL A 429 -3.04 31.69 7.38
CA VAL A 429 -3.40 30.27 7.19
C VAL A 429 -4.88 30.06 7.49
N TYR A 430 -5.66 29.84 6.42
CA TYR A 430 -7.12 29.76 6.51
C TYR A 430 -7.57 28.65 7.47
N GLY A 431 -8.44 29.00 8.43
CA GLY A 431 -8.98 28.06 9.43
C GLY A 431 -8.12 27.89 10.68
N TYR A 432 -6.92 28.48 10.74
CA TYR A 432 -6.02 28.36 11.89
C TYR A 432 -5.82 29.70 12.60
N THR A 433 -5.61 29.66 13.91
CA THR A 433 -5.37 30.84 14.76
C THR A 433 -3.88 31.09 14.91
N GLY A 434 -3.45 32.35 14.75
CA GLY A 434 -2.06 32.79 14.96
C GLY A 434 -1.01 32.25 13.97
N GLN A 435 -1.41 31.44 12.99
CA GLN A 435 -0.48 30.91 11.98
C GLN A 435 -0.44 31.85 10.77
N LEU A 436 0.76 32.31 10.42
CA LEU A 436 0.99 33.24 9.32
C LEU A 436 2.06 32.71 8.37
N MET A 437 1.84 32.93 7.07
CA MET A 437 2.86 32.78 6.05
C MET A 437 3.26 34.18 5.56
N LEU A 438 4.55 34.48 5.57
CA LEU A 438 5.08 35.75 5.08
C LEU A 438 5.83 35.52 3.77
N ILE A 439 5.59 36.37 2.78
CA ILE A 439 6.29 36.27 1.48
C ILE A 439 7.07 37.55 1.23
N ASN A 440 8.36 37.41 0.92
CA ASN A 440 9.23 38.53 0.55
C ASN A 440 8.84 39.00 -0.85
N SER A 441 8.13 40.11 -1.00
CA SER A 441 7.63 40.55 -2.30
C SER A 441 8.28 41.84 -2.74
N ILE A 442 8.58 41.96 -4.04
CA ILE A 442 8.98 43.24 -4.60
C ILE A 442 7.79 44.19 -4.55
N TYR A 443 8.00 45.38 -3.98
CA TYR A 443 6.97 46.40 -3.90
C TYR A 443 6.81 47.08 -5.26
N ASN A 444 5.60 47.01 -5.82
CA ASN A 444 5.25 47.70 -7.06
C ASN A 444 4.27 48.85 -6.78
N ASN A 445 4.78 50.08 -6.81
CA ASN A 445 4.00 51.30 -6.55
C ASN A 445 2.94 51.60 -7.62
N ARG A 446 3.02 50.92 -8.77
CA ARG A 446 2.08 51.00 -9.89
C ARG A 446 1.73 49.60 -10.36
N VAL A 447 0.63 49.46 -11.07
CA VAL A 447 0.26 48.18 -11.71
C VAL A 447 1.03 48.02 -13.04
N ASN A 448 2.32 48.37 -13.06
CA ASN A 448 3.16 48.34 -14.26
C ASN A 448 4.22 47.23 -14.13
N THR A 449 4.29 46.37 -15.14
CA THR A 449 5.14 45.18 -15.19
C THR A 449 6.56 45.45 -15.69
N THR A 450 6.92 46.72 -16.00
CA THR A 450 8.30 47.08 -16.37
C THR A 450 9.32 46.70 -15.29
N ASN A 451 8.90 46.61 -14.01
CA ASN A 451 9.77 46.12 -12.93
C ASN A 451 9.96 44.60 -12.96
N SER A 452 8.95 43.86 -13.40
CA SER A 452 8.89 42.39 -13.39
C SER A 452 9.73 41.75 -14.51
N SER A 453 10.05 42.49 -15.58
CA SER A 453 10.86 41.97 -16.70
C SER A 453 12.33 41.72 -16.34
N THR A 454 12.79 42.21 -15.19
CA THR A 454 14.20 42.10 -14.75
C THR A 454 14.45 40.96 -13.77
N ILE A 455 13.40 40.34 -13.23
CA ILE A 455 13.48 39.31 -12.18
C ILE A 455 12.82 38.04 -12.72
N THR A 456 13.57 36.93 -12.75
CA THR A 456 13.06 35.63 -13.18
C THR A 456 13.38 34.56 -12.13
N VAL A 457 12.87 33.35 -12.30
CA VAL A 457 13.21 32.23 -11.41
C VAL A 457 14.72 31.96 -11.42
N GLU A 458 15.36 32.12 -12.58
CA GLU A 458 16.81 31.93 -12.77
C GLU A 458 17.65 33.13 -12.30
N ASN A 459 17.06 34.33 -12.21
CA ASN A 459 17.76 35.56 -11.84
C ASN A 459 16.94 36.40 -10.85
N ASN A 460 17.15 36.14 -9.55
CA ASN A 460 16.43 36.78 -8.44
C ASN A 460 17.38 37.10 -7.26
N PRO A 461 18.26 38.11 -7.40
CA PRO A 461 19.35 38.37 -6.45
C PRO A 461 18.90 38.80 -5.05
N ASN A 462 17.64 39.23 -4.88
CA ASN A 462 17.07 39.65 -3.59
C ASN A 462 16.11 38.62 -2.98
N SER A 463 16.04 37.42 -3.57
CA SER A 463 15.18 36.32 -3.09
C SER A 463 13.70 36.73 -2.94
N TYR A 464 13.17 37.55 -3.85
CA TYR A 464 11.73 37.83 -3.87
C TYR A 464 10.97 36.52 -4.10
N GLY A 465 9.90 36.26 -3.36
CA GLY A 465 9.26 34.94 -3.30
C GLY A 465 9.63 34.08 -2.10
N LEU A 466 10.66 34.47 -1.34
CA LEU A 466 11.06 33.72 -0.16
C LEU A 466 9.92 33.70 0.86
N ALA A 467 9.51 32.51 1.26
CA ALA A 467 8.40 32.28 2.17
C ALA A 467 8.90 31.89 3.57
N ILE A 468 8.26 32.45 4.59
CA ILE A 468 8.59 32.26 6.01
C ILE A 468 7.34 31.79 6.76
N ALA A 469 7.53 30.81 7.63
CA ALA A 469 6.51 30.33 8.56
C ALA A 469 6.62 31.02 9.93
N VAL A 470 5.48 31.49 10.42
CA VAL A 470 5.32 32.02 11.78
C VAL A 470 4.17 31.29 12.45
N THR A 471 4.40 30.77 13.66
CA THR A 471 3.35 30.17 14.48
C THR A 471 2.96 31.04 15.66
N GLN A 472 1.80 30.80 16.25
CA GLN A 472 1.50 31.31 17.59
C GLN A 472 2.48 30.73 18.61
N ASN A 473 2.98 31.57 19.51
CA ASN A 473 3.81 31.11 20.60
C ASN A 473 3.00 30.22 21.54
N SER A 474 3.58 29.07 21.90
CA SER A 474 2.93 28.04 22.72
C SER A 474 2.55 28.49 24.14
N THR A 475 3.21 29.54 24.66
CA THR A 475 3.02 30.06 26.02
C THR A 475 2.40 31.46 26.06
N GLN A 476 2.55 32.25 24.99
CA GLN A 476 2.11 33.64 24.91
C GLN A 476 1.28 33.87 23.65
N GLN A 477 -0.04 33.81 23.78
CA GLN A 477 -0.96 33.87 22.65
C GLN A 477 -0.91 35.16 21.81
N ASP A 478 -0.37 36.24 22.37
CA ASP A 478 -0.18 37.53 21.68
C ASP A 478 1.19 37.69 21.03
N GLN A 479 2.01 36.63 21.03
CA GLN A 479 3.31 36.60 20.37
C GLN A 479 3.39 35.47 19.34
N GLY A 480 4.17 35.69 18.30
CA GLY A 480 4.48 34.70 17.27
C GLY A 480 5.90 34.17 17.41
N ASP A 481 6.12 32.93 16.98
CA ASP A 481 7.43 32.30 16.88
C ASP A 481 7.79 32.12 15.40
N PHE A 482 9.02 32.49 15.03
CA PHE A 482 9.58 32.18 13.72
C PHE A 482 9.96 30.70 13.66
N ILE A 483 9.41 29.97 12.68
CA ILE A 483 9.69 28.56 12.49
C ILE A 483 10.86 28.34 11.53
N GLY A 484 10.91 29.11 10.44
CA GLY A 484 11.94 28.94 9.41
C GLY A 484 11.47 29.32 8.01
N PHE A 485 12.36 29.10 7.04
CA PHE A 485 12.05 29.25 5.62
C PHE A 485 11.28 28.05 5.08
N LEU A 486 10.25 28.32 4.28
CA LEU A 486 9.42 27.31 3.64
C LEU A 486 9.98 26.89 2.27
N ASN A 487 10.57 27.83 1.54
CA ASN A 487 11.20 27.59 0.24
C ASN A 487 12.65 28.11 0.19
N GLY A 488 13.34 27.83 -0.91
CA GLY A 488 14.76 28.10 -1.09
C GLY A 488 15.69 27.01 -0.54
N THR A 489 16.99 27.25 -0.62
CA THR A 489 18.04 26.28 -0.24
C THR A 489 18.02 25.92 1.25
N ASN A 490 17.53 26.83 2.09
CA ASN A 490 17.48 26.69 3.55
C ASN A 490 16.08 26.30 4.06
N SER A 491 15.22 25.78 3.17
CA SER A 491 13.89 25.29 3.56
C SER A 491 13.99 24.18 4.60
N PHE A 492 13.25 24.31 5.71
CA PHE A 492 13.18 23.25 6.73
C PHE A 492 12.25 22.11 6.31
N GLN A 493 11.35 22.36 5.36
CA GLN A 493 10.42 21.38 4.82
C GLN A 493 10.41 21.43 3.28
N LYS A 494 11.10 20.45 2.68
CA LYS A 494 11.19 20.33 1.22
C LYS A 494 9.85 19.96 0.60
N ALA A 495 9.67 20.37 -0.65
CA ALA A 495 8.48 20.07 -1.43
C ALA A 495 8.28 18.57 -1.62
N SER A 496 7.02 18.11 -1.61
CA SER A 496 6.67 16.73 -1.98
C SER A 496 7.30 16.35 -3.32
N ASP A 497 7.85 15.13 -3.41
CA ASP A 497 8.45 14.60 -4.63
C ASP A 497 8.46 13.06 -4.62
N PHE A 498 8.79 12.43 -5.75
CA PHE A 498 8.97 10.99 -5.84
C PHE A 498 10.11 10.61 -6.80
N THR A 499 10.62 9.40 -6.66
CA THR A 499 11.59 8.79 -7.56
C THR A 499 11.27 7.33 -7.81
N ILE A 500 11.92 6.74 -8.80
CA ILE A 500 11.98 5.29 -9.00
C ILE A 500 13.44 4.88 -8.79
N ASP A 501 13.67 3.86 -7.98
CA ASP A 501 15.03 3.41 -7.67
C ASP A 501 15.75 2.88 -8.91
N ASN A 502 17.05 3.14 -9.01
CA ASN A 502 17.87 2.68 -10.13
C ASN A 502 17.87 1.15 -10.26
N SER A 503 17.71 0.40 -9.16
CA SER A 503 17.58 -1.06 -9.18
C SER A 503 16.32 -1.49 -9.94
N VAL A 504 15.20 -0.80 -9.77
CA VAL A 504 13.96 -1.02 -10.53
C VAL A 504 14.19 -0.66 -12.00
N LEU A 505 14.71 0.54 -12.28
CA LEU A 505 14.97 1.01 -13.65
C LEU A 505 15.96 0.11 -14.41
N SER A 506 16.86 -0.58 -13.72
CA SER A 506 17.81 -1.52 -14.31
C SER A 506 17.27 -2.95 -14.48
N SER A 507 16.21 -3.34 -13.76
CA SER A 507 15.69 -4.71 -13.75
C SER A 507 14.40 -4.88 -14.56
N LYS A 508 13.56 -3.86 -14.61
CA LYS A 508 12.24 -3.86 -15.25
C LYS A 508 12.23 -3.11 -16.58
N ILE A 509 11.31 -3.48 -17.47
CA ILE A 509 10.90 -2.63 -18.61
C ILE A 509 9.79 -1.64 -18.16
N PRO A 510 9.52 -0.56 -18.90
CA PRO A 510 8.48 0.40 -18.59
C PRO A 510 7.12 -0.22 -18.23
N SER A 511 6.67 -1.22 -18.99
CA SER A 511 5.38 -1.90 -18.77
C SER A 511 5.27 -2.72 -17.48
N GLU A 512 6.38 -2.97 -16.76
CA GLU A 512 6.40 -3.68 -15.48
C GLU A 512 6.38 -2.73 -14.26
N ILE A 513 6.53 -1.43 -14.48
CA ILE A 513 6.60 -0.43 -13.41
C ILE A 513 5.18 -0.11 -12.92
N THR A 514 5.01 -0.17 -11.60
CA THR A 514 3.73 0.01 -10.90
C THR A 514 3.83 1.05 -9.80
N LYS A 515 2.71 1.34 -9.14
CA LYS A 515 2.67 2.19 -7.93
C LYS A 515 3.62 1.69 -6.83
N ASN A 516 3.88 0.38 -6.73
CA ASN A 516 4.75 -0.17 -5.68
C ASN A 516 6.24 0.05 -5.96
N ASP A 517 6.59 0.52 -7.16
CA ASP A 517 7.96 0.77 -7.58
C ASP A 517 8.41 2.23 -7.37
N ILE A 518 7.50 3.09 -6.88
CA ILE A 518 7.83 4.48 -6.57
C ILE A 518 8.26 4.62 -5.11
N THR A 519 9.23 5.48 -4.89
CA THR A 519 9.63 5.94 -3.56
C THR A 519 9.22 7.40 -3.41
N THR A 520 8.30 7.68 -2.49
CA THR A 520 7.94 9.07 -2.15
C THR A 520 9.05 9.71 -1.32
N LEU A 521 9.25 11.01 -1.52
CA LEU A 521 10.31 11.80 -0.89
C LEU A 521 9.72 12.91 -0.02
N ASN A 522 10.53 13.48 0.87
CA ASN A 522 10.20 14.67 1.66
C ASN A 522 8.93 14.53 2.52
N ASN A 523 8.72 13.35 3.13
CA ASN A 523 7.54 13.02 3.93
C ASN A 523 6.20 13.17 3.18
N SER A 524 6.26 13.06 1.84
CA SER A 524 5.06 13.00 1.02
C SER A 524 4.51 11.58 0.95
N PHE A 525 3.21 11.48 0.68
CA PHE A 525 2.51 10.21 0.58
C PHE A 525 1.39 10.27 -0.45
N LEU A 526 1.06 9.11 -1.01
CA LEU A 526 -0.17 8.90 -1.76
C LEU A 526 -1.28 8.56 -0.78
N LYS A 527 -2.41 9.28 -0.86
CA LYS A 527 -3.57 9.01 0.01
C LYS A 527 -4.13 7.62 -0.30
N GLU A 528 -4.49 6.88 0.75
CA GLU A 528 -5.16 5.58 0.60
C GLU A 528 -6.50 5.76 -0.15
N ASN A 529 -6.79 4.83 -1.05
CA ASN A 529 -7.98 4.85 -1.93
C ASN A 529 -8.05 6.00 -2.94
N ASP A 530 -6.97 6.78 -3.13
CA ASP A 530 -6.89 7.72 -4.24
C ASP A 530 -6.53 6.96 -5.53
N SER A 531 -7.55 6.59 -6.30
CA SER A 531 -7.42 5.87 -7.57
C SER A 531 -6.67 6.68 -8.63
N ASN A 532 -6.56 8.00 -8.48
CA ASN A 532 -5.83 8.88 -9.40
C ASN A 532 -4.42 9.21 -8.89
N GLY A 533 -4.07 8.81 -7.68
CA GLY A 533 -2.81 9.18 -7.03
C GLY A 533 -1.55 8.74 -7.79
N PHE A 534 -1.63 7.72 -8.63
CA PHE A 534 -0.55 7.28 -9.50
C PHE A 534 -1.10 6.98 -10.89
N LYS A 535 -0.50 7.59 -11.91
CA LYS A 535 -0.88 7.41 -13.31
C LYS A 535 0.35 7.31 -14.18
N VAL A 536 0.40 6.27 -15.01
CA VAL A 536 1.37 6.20 -16.11
C VAL A 536 0.73 6.82 -17.34
N THR A 537 1.34 7.89 -17.87
CA THR A 537 0.80 8.66 -18.99
C THR A 537 1.39 8.23 -20.34
N THR A 538 2.65 7.80 -20.35
CA THR A 538 3.31 7.26 -21.54
C THR A 538 4.17 6.05 -21.18
N ILE A 539 4.16 5.06 -22.07
CA ILE A 539 4.97 3.83 -21.97
C ILE A 539 5.55 3.53 -23.35
N ASP A 540 6.89 3.47 -23.42
CA ASP A 540 7.67 3.06 -24.58
C ASP A 540 8.67 1.96 -24.18
N ASP A 541 8.26 0.70 -24.31
CA ASP A 541 9.10 -0.45 -23.99
C ASP A 541 10.24 -0.70 -24.99
N VAL A 542 10.17 -0.11 -26.18
CA VAL A 542 11.20 -0.25 -27.22
C VAL A 542 12.40 0.63 -26.88
N ASN A 543 12.14 1.88 -26.51
CA ASN A 543 13.21 2.81 -26.11
C ASN A 543 13.51 2.78 -24.62
N GLY A 544 12.63 2.19 -23.81
CA GLY A 544 12.78 2.11 -22.35
C GLY A 544 12.33 3.38 -21.63
N SER A 545 11.36 4.14 -22.15
CA SER A 545 10.92 5.40 -21.54
C SER A 545 9.54 5.25 -20.90
N ILE A 546 9.37 5.83 -19.71
CA ILE A 546 8.11 5.90 -18.99
C ILE A 546 7.87 7.31 -18.42
N THR A 547 6.66 7.84 -18.57
CA THR A 547 6.25 9.06 -17.86
C THR A 547 5.19 8.72 -16.81
N VAL A 548 5.49 9.09 -15.57
CA VAL A 548 4.65 8.86 -14.39
C VAL A 548 4.19 10.19 -13.83
N THR A 549 2.90 10.27 -13.48
CA THR A 549 2.28 11.38 -12.76
C THR A 549 1.80 10.87 -11.40
N CYS A 550 2.15 11.60 -10.34
CA CYS A 550 1.76 11.30 -8.96
C CYS A 550 1.10 12.50 -8.30
N ASP A 551 0.01 12.27 -7.56
CA ASP A 551 -0.68 13.28 -6.76
C ASP A 551 -0.27 13.11 -5.29
N LEU A 552 0.75 13.87 -4.87
CA LEU A 552 1.40 13.70 -3.57
C LEU A 552 0.83 14.66 -2.52
N TYR A 553 0.45 14.10 -1.37
CA TYR A 553 0.05 14.87 -0.18
C TYR A 553 1.23 15.00 0.79
N GLN A 554 1.18 16.04 1.60
CA GLN A 554 2.12 16.30 2.68
C GLN A 554 1.37 16.97 3.83
N ILE A 555 1.89 16.84 5.06
CA ILE A 555 1.31 17.48 6.25
C ILE A 555 1.94 18.90 6.40
N PRO A 556 1.12 19.97 6.45
CA PRO A 556 1.61 21.35 6.62
C PRO A 556 2.32 21.57 7.96
N TRP A 557 3.30 22.48 7.99
CA TRP A 557 4.09 22.84 9.18
C TRP A 557 3.28 23.31 10.40
N PHE A 558 2.05 23.79 10.19
CA PHE A 558 1.15 24.27 11.24
C PHE A 558 0.18 23.20 11.78
N SER A 559 0.25 21.96 11.30
CA SER A 559 -0.66 20.87 11.69
C SER A 559 0.10 19.57 11.91
N SER A 560 -0.43 18.70 12.80
CA SER A 560 0.07 17.33 12.99
C SER A 560 -0.63 16.29 12.10
N THR A 561 -1.71 16.68 11.43
CA THR A 561 -2.52 15.82 10.55
C THR A 561 -2.82 16.52 9.23
N LEU A 562 -3.01 15.76 8.15
CA LEU A 562 -3.42 16.33 6.86
C LEU A 562 -4.80 17.01 7.00
N PRO A 563 -4.91 18.34 6.79
CA PRO A 563 -6.19 19.02 6.80
C PRO A 563 -7.08 18.52 5.65
N SER A 564 -8.39 18.43 5.88
CA SER A 564 -9.34 17.80 4.94
C SER A 564 -9.44 18.49 3.58
N ASP A 565 -9.03 19.74 3.49
CA ASP A 565 -9.16 20.63 2.34
C ASP A 565 -7.84 20.91 1.62
N VAL A 566 -6.72 20.33 2.06
CA VAL A 566 -5.44 20.42 1.37
C VAL A 566 -5.46 19.57 0.10
N SER A 567 -5.17 20.20 -1.03
CA SER A 567 -5.05 19.54 -2.33
C SER A 567 -3.66 18.92 -2.51
N PRO A 568 -3.54 17.80 -3.26
CA PRO A 568 -2.24 17.20 -3.54
C PRO A 568 -1.42 18.07 -4.50
N ARG A 569 -0.11 17.89 -4.45
CA ARG A 569 0.81 18.38 -5.48
C ARG A 569 0.92 17.36 -6.60
N VAL A 570 0.55 17.76 -7.82
CA VAL A 570 0.64 16.92 -9.01
C VAL A 570 2.04 17.03 -9.61
N ILE A 571 2.78 15.93 -9.66
CA ILE A 571 4.17 15.88 -10.17
C ILE A 571 4.27 14.88 -11.30
N THR A 572 4.84 15.30 -12.43
CA THR A 572 5.09 14.43 -13.59
C THR A 572 6.57 14.31 -13.86
N LYS A 573 7.08 13.08 -13.96
CA LYS A 573 8.48 12.78 -14.25
C LYS A 573 8.60 11.72 -15.34
N THR A 574 9.63 11.86 -16.17
CA THR A 574 10.01 10.86 -17.16
C THR A 574 11.25 10.13 -16.67
N PHE A 575 11.21 8.80 -16.71
CA PHE A 575 12.32 7.92 -16.35
C PHE A 575 12.70 7.05 -17.56
N ASN A 576 13.97 6.66 -17.62
CA ASN A 576 14.48 5.73 -18.61
C ASN A 576 14.95 4.45 -17.92
N THR A 577 14.45 3.30 -18.37
CA THR A 577 14.91 1.98 -17.96
C THR A 577 16.13 1.56 -18.78
N THR A 578 16.98 0.74 -18.18
CA THR A 578 18.12 0.13 -18.90
C THR A 578 17.66 -1.06 -19.73
N ASN A 579 16.71 -1.86 -19.20
CA ASN A 579 16.10 -2.96 -19.94
C ASN A 579 15.02 -2.44 -20.88
N LYS A 580 15.05 -2.96 -22.11
CA LYS A 580 14.05 -2.75 -23.15
C LYS A 580 13.40 -4.09 -23.49
N ILE A 581 12.26 -4.07 -24.17
CA ILE A 581 11.54 -5.30 -24.51
C ILE A 581 12.42 -6.27 -25.33
N ASN A 582 13.29 -5.78 -26.21
CA ASN A 582 14.22 -6.62 -26.98
C ASN A 582 15.25 -7.36 -26.11
N ASN A 583 15.51 -6.90 -24.88
CA ASN A 583 16.40 -7.56 -23.91
C ASN A 583 15.66 -8.62 -23.08
N LYS A 584 14.32 -8.65 -23.13
CA LYS A 584 13.44 -9.53 -22.34
C LYS A 584 12.67 -10.51 -23.21
N VAL A 585 13.07 -10.66 -24.46
CA VAL A 585 12.52 -11.64 -25.40
C VAL A 585 13.62 -12.56 -25.86
N SER A 586 13.29 -13.81 -26.12
CA SER A 586 14.23 -14.81 -26.59
C SER A 586 13.58 -15.74 -27.60
N TRP A 587 14.42 -16.29 -28.47
CA TRP A 587 14.03 -17.30 -29.45
C TRP A 587 14.64 -18.64 -29.08
N LYS A 588 13.85 -19.71 -29.17
CA LYS A 588 14.27 -21.09 -28.89
C LYS A 588 15.45 -21.46 -29.78
N THR A 589 16.48 -22.06 -29.19
CA THR A 589 17.56 -22.71 -29.94
C THR A 589 17.13 -24.13 -30.28
N LEU A 590 17.10 -24.49 -31.56
CA LEU A 590 16.63 -25.79 -32.01
C LEU A 590 17.65 -26.90 -31.69
N SER A 591 17.16 -28.05 -31.22
CA SER A 591 17.97 -29.23 -30.93
C SER A 591 17.54 -30.41 -31.81
N THR A 592 18.52 -31.17 -32.31
CA THR A 592 18.29 -32.34 -33.17
C THR A 592 17.59 -33.50 -32.45
N SER A 593 17.57 -33.49 -31.12
CA SER A 593 16.92 -34.55 -30.31
C SER A 593 15.46 -34.22 -29.96
N THR A 594 15.14 -32.95 -29.66
CA THR A 594 13.80 -32.53 -29.22
C THR A 594 12.98 -31.85 -30.31
N ASP A 595 13.63 -31.25 -31.30
CA ASP A 595 12.99 -30.52 -32.40
C ASP A 595 13.22 -31.22 -33.75
N TYR A 596 13.46 -32.54 -33.71
CA TYR A 596 13.74 -33.38 -34.89
C TYR A 596 12.73 -33.13 -36.02
N ASP A 597 11.44 -33.07 -35.70
CA ASP A 597 10.39 -32.88 -36.69
C ASP A 597 10.54 -31.57 -37.45
N PHE A 598 10.60 -30.46 -36.72
CA PHE A 598 10.72 -29.14 -37.33
C PHE A 598 12.02 -29.01 -38.15
N LEU A 599 13.12 -29.58 -37.65
CA LEU A 599 14.43 -29.58 -38.34
C LEU A 599 14.43 -30.41 -39.63
N ASN A 600 13.54 -31.39 -39.76
CA ASN A 600 13.47 -32.28 -40.93
C ASN A 600 12.37 -31.89 -41.94
N MET A 601 11.62 -30.83 -41.68
CA MET A 601 10.65 -30.28 -42.64
C MET A 601 11.35 -29.47 -43.74
N VAL A 602 10.82 -29.57 -44.96
CA VAL A 602 11.21 -28.66 -46.05
C VAL A 602 10.61 -27.27 -45.77
N PRO A 603 11.37 -26.16 -45.83
CA PRO A 603 10.88 -24.82 -45.50
C PRO A 603 9.55 -24.43 -46.14
N SER A 604 9.36 -24.68 -47.42
CA SER A 604 8.12 -24.38 -48.16
C SER A 604 6.91 -25.20 -47.73
N LYS A 605 7.12 -26.29 -46.99
CA LYS A 605 6.08 -27.23 -46.52
C LYS A 605 5.70 -27.04 -45.06
N VAL A 606 6.39 -26.16 -44.33
CA VAL A 606 6.08 -25.81 -42.94
C VAL A 606 4.78 -25.00 -42.89
N GLN A 607 3.88 -25.35 -41.98
CA GLN A 607 2.64 -24.63 -41.72
C GLN A 607 2.71 -23.86 -40.40
N VAL A 608 1.84 -22.86 -40.22
CA VAL A 608 1.78 -22.08 -38.96
C VAL A 608 1.47 -22.96 -37.75
N ALA A 609 0.67 -24.02 -37.94
CA ALA A 609 0.40 -25.00 -36.88
C ALA A 609 1.67 -25.71 -36.38
N ASP A 610 2.65 -25.96 -37.27
CA ASP A 610 3.92 -26.57 -36.89
C ASP A 610 4.77 -25.60 -36.04
N ILE A 611 4.68 -24.29 -36.30
CA ILE A 611 5.34 -23.25 -35.51
C ILE A 611 4.66 -23.07 -34.15
N ASN A 612 3.33 -23.11 -34.10
CA ASN A 612 2.58 -23.07 -32.84
C ASN A 612 2.94 -24.26 -31.94
N ALA A 613 3.16 -25.45 -32.50
CA ALA A 613 3.60 -26.62 -31.74
C ALA A 613 5.05 -26.49 -31.24
N LEU A 614 5.92 -25.77 -31.99
CA LEU A 614 7.30 -25.49 -31.58
C LEU A 614 7.39 -24.43 -30.47
N ASP A 615 6.47 -23.46 -30.49
CA ASP A 615 6.41 -22.23 -29.67
C ASP A 615 7.80 -21.57 -29.46
N PRO A 616 8.41 -21.05 -30.54
CA PRO A 616 9.82 -20.65 -30.50
C PRO A 616 10.09 -19.30 -29.84
N PHE A 617 9.09 -18.50 -29.46
CA PHE A 617 9.29 -17.16 -28.92
C PHE A 617 8.84 -17.08 -27.46
N GLN A 618 9.69 -16.53 -26.60
CA GLN A 618 9.38 -16.31 -25.19
C GLN A 618 9.65 -14.87 -24.75
N ALA A 619 8.75 -14.34 -23.90
CA ALA A 619 8.91 -13.07 -23.22
C ALA A 619 9.07 -13.30 -21.70
N SER A 620 10.08 -12.69 -21.08
CA SER A 620 10.48 -12.91 -19.68
C SER A 620 10.19 -11.72 -18.75
N PHE A 621 9.07 -11.02 -19.02
CA PHE A 621 8.65 -9.85 -18.24
C PHE A 621 7.18 -9.98 -17.80
N GLN A 622 6.81 -9.29 -16.73
CA GLN A 622 5.45 -9.34 -16.18
C GLN A 622 4.47 -8.48 -16.98
N SER A 623 3.27 -9.01 -17.21
CA SER A 623 2.14 -8.30 -17.83
C SER A 623 0.84 -8.80 -17.21
N GLN A 624 -0.25 -8.03 -17.38
CA GLN A 624 -1.55 -8.45 -16.85
C GLN A 624 -2.10 -9.64 -17.63
N THR A 625 -2.58 -10.66 -16.91
CA THR A 625 -3.31 -11.80 -17.50
C THR A 625 -4.80 -11.48 -17.59
N VAL A 626 -5.37 -11.57 -18.79
CA VAL A 626 -6.80 -11.39 -19.02
C VAL A 626 -7.36 -12.65 -19.65
N THR A 627 -8.42 -13.19 -19.06
CA THR A 627 -9.13 -14.38 -19.57
C THR A 627 -10.53 -14.02 -20.04
N ASN A 628 -11.06 -14.77 -20.99
CA ASN A 628 -12.49 -14.69 -21.36
C ASN A 628 -13.38 -15.41 -20.33
N SER A 629 -14.70 -15.38 -20.55
CA SER A 629 -15.68 -16.03 -19.67
C SER A 629 -15.58 -17.56 -19.61
N SER A 630 -14.88 -18.20 -20.57
CA SER A 630 -14.61 -19.64 -20.58
C SER A 630 -13.27 -20.00 -19.94
N GLY A 631 -12.55 -19.04 -19.32
CA GLY A 631 -11.25 -19.25 -18.69
C GLY A 631 -10.07 -19.31 -19.68
N THR A 632 -10.29 -19.03 -20.97
CA THR A 632 -9.23 -18.99 -21.98
C THR A 632 -8.46 -17.67 -21.88
N GLN A 633 -7.13 -17.74 -21.83
CA GLN A 633 -6.27 -16.56 -21.82
C GLN A 633 -6.36 -15.78 -23.14
N LEU A 634 -6.69 -14.49 -23.04
CA LEU A 634 -6.69 -13.51 -24.14
C LEU A 634 -5.37 -12.75 -24.23
N TYR A 635 -4.78 -12.40 -23.09
CA TYR A 635 -3.51 -11.70 -22.97
C TYR A 635 -2.71 -12.23 -21.76
N PRO A 636 -1.37 -12.26 -21.84
CA PRO A 636 -0.57 -12.04 -23.05
C PRO A 636 -0.80 -13.17 -24.08
N LYS A 637 -0.59 -12.87 -25.36
CA LYS A 637 -0.67 -13.88 -26.44
C LYS A 637 0.36 -13.62 -27.53
N THR A 638 0.81 -14.70 -28.17
CA THR A 638 1.76 -14.67 -29.30
C THR A 638 1.05 -15.20 -30.54
N THR A 639 1.18 -14.49 -31.67
CA THR A 639 0.71 -14.97 -32.98
C THR A 639 1.91 -15.10 -33.92
N TYR A 640 2.03 -16.26 -34.57
CA TYR A 640 3.13 -16.55 -35.49
C TYR A 640 2.71 -16.42 -36.96
N SER A 641 3.65 -16.01 -37.81
CA SER A 641 3.50 -16.02 -39.27
C SER A 641 4.83 -16.33 -39.96
N ILE A 642 4.76 -16.91 -41.16
CA ILE A 642 5.93 -17.23 -42.00
C ILE A 642 6.14 -16.07 -42.97
N THR A 643 7.29 -15.41 -42.89
CA THR A 643 7.60 -14.26 -43.76
C THR A 643 8.36 -14.67 -45.01
N SER A 644 9.22 -15.68 -44.94
CA SER A 644 9.95 -16.19 -46.10
C SER A 644 10.43 -17.64 -45.89
N THR A 645 10.56 -18.37 -46.99
CA THR A 645 11.05 -19.75 -47.05
C THR A 645 12.06 -19.92 -48.19
N ASN A 646 13.08 -20.76 -48.00
CA ASN A 646 14.07 -21.11 -49.01
C ASN A 646 14.52 -22.55 -48.84
N ASP A 647 14.00 -23.45 -49.68
CA ASP A 647 14.27 -24.88 -49.62
C ASP A 647 15.71 -25.26 -49.95
N ASN A 648 16.36 -24.50 -50.82
CA ASN A 648 17.74 -24.76 -51.25
C ASN A 648 18.74 -24.49 -50.12
N ASN A 649 18.48 -23.45 -49.32
CA ASN A 649 19.33 -23.10 -48.18
C ASN A 649 18.83 -23.70 -46.85
N GLY A 650 17.65 -24.33 -46.86
CA GLY A 650 16.98 -24.81 -45.65
C GLY A 650 16.53 -23.69 -44.72
N GLN A 651 16.27 -22.47 -45.21
CA GLN A 651 15.98 -21.31 -44.36
C GLN A 651 14.49 -21.02 -44.27
N ILE A 652 14.01 -20.73 -43.06
CA ILE A 652 12.66 -20.24 -42.79
C ILE A 652 12.72 -19.05 -41.85
N THR A 653 12.04 -17.95 -42.21
CA THR A 653 11.93 -16.76 -41.36
C THR A 653 10.54 -16.70 -40.74
N ILE A 654 10.51 -16.62 -39.40
CA ILE A 654 9.30 -16.60 -38.58
C ILE A 654 9.16 -15.22 -37.96
N LYS A 655 7.97 -14.64 -38.04
CA LYS A 655 7.57 -13.42 -37.33
C LYS A 655 6.66 -13.78 -36.16
N ALA A 656 7.01 -13.30 -34.97
CA ALA A 656 6.16 -13.35 -33.78
C ALA A 656 5.57 -11.94 -33.52
N VAL A 657 4.26 -11.89 -33.30
CA VAL A 657 3.53 -10.71 -32.82
C VAL A 657 3.08 -10.99 -31.39
N TYR A 658 3.67 -10.30 -30.43
CA TYR A 658 3.40 -10.44 -29.00
C TYR A 658 2.50 -9.30 -28.54
N GLU A 659 1.28 -9.62 -28.10
CA GLU A 659 0.31 -8.66 -27.58
C GLU A 659 0.18 -8.83 -26.06
N TYR A 660 0.33 -7.73 -25.31
CA TYR A 660 0.35 -7.74 -23.85
C TYR A 660 -0.25 -6.47 -23.25
N ILE A 661 -0.57 -6.51 -21.95
CA ILE A 661 -1.15 -5.37 -21.21
C ILE A 661 -0.18 -4.95 -20.10
N PRO A 662 0.29 -3.68 -20.08
CA PRO A 662 1.18 -3.18 -19.04
C PRO A 662 0.59 -3.34 -17.63
N MET A 663 1.42 -3.59 -16.62
CA MET A 663 0.99 -3.79 -15.23
C MET A 663 0.24 -2.59 -14.63
N SER A 664 0.56 -1.38 -15.08
CA SER A 664 -0.07 -0.13 -14.63
C SER A 664 -1.31 0.30 -15.44
N ALA A 665 -1.68 -0.46 -16.48
CA ALA A 665 -2.77 -0.06 -17.38
C ALA A 665 -4.16 -0.29 -16.76
N SER A 666 -5.10 0.61 -17.05
CA SER A 666 -6.50 0.47 -16.64
C SER A 666 -7.27 -0.43 -17.60
N LEU A 667 -7.96 -1.45 -17.07
CA LEU A 667 -8.78 -2.37 -17.87
C LEU A 667 -10.14 -1.79 -18.31
N SER A 668 -10.46 -0.56 -17.96
CA SER A 668 -11.72 0.11 -18.36
C SER A 668 -11.87 0.26 -19.87
N ASN A 669 -10.76 0.33 -20.62
CA ASN A 669 -10.75 0.30 -22.08
C ASN A 669 -9.64 -0.63 -22.57
N LEU A 670 -9.95 -1.92 -22.65
CA LEU A 670 -8.99 -2.99 -22.96
C LEU A 670 -8.23 -2.75 -24.27
N SER A 671 -8.92 -2.35 -25.34
CA SER A 671 -8.33 -2.19 -26.67
C SER A 671 -7.29 -1.07 -26.76
N GLN A 672 -7.41 -0.02 -25.94
CA GLN A 672 -6.41 1.05 -25.85
C GLN A 672 -5.21 0.69 -24.96
N SER A 673 -5.36 -0.34 -24.12
CA SER A 673 -4.35 -0.77 -23.16
C SER A 673 -3.42 -1.85 -23.70
N VAL A 674 -3.78 -2.50 -24.80
CA VAL A 674 -2.95 -3.52 -25.45
C VAL A 674 -1.75 -2.85 -26.13
N LYS A 675 -0.57 -3.37 -25.83
CA LYS A 675 0.69 -3.08 -26.52
C LYS A 675 1.05 -4.26 -27.41
N THR A 676 1.70 -3.96 -28.53
CA THR A 676 2.14 -4.95 -29.52
C THR A 676 3.64 -4.83 -29.73
N TYR A 677 4.34 -5.96 -29.73
CA TYR A 677 5.75 -6.06 -30.07
C TYR A 677 5.94 -7.09 -31.17
N GLU A 678 6.74 -6.76 -32.18
CA GLU A 678 7.03 -7.63 -33.31
C GLU A 678 8.51 -7.96 -33.36
N ALA A 679 8.82 -9.24 -33.56
CA ALA A 679 10.18 -9.72 -33.77
C ALA A 679 10.22 -10.79 -34.86
N THR A 680 11.37 -10.91 -35.52
CA THR A 680 11.62 -11.95 -36.51
C THR A 680 12.88 -12.75 -36.16
N THR A 681 12.88 -14.04 -36.51
CA THR A 681 14.08 -14.88 -36.47
C THR A 681 14.13 -15.78 -37.70
N THR A 682 15.32 -16.19 -38.11
CA THR A 682 15.53 -17.13 -39.21
C THR A 682 16.14 -18.42 -38.68
N TYR A 683 15.48 -19.55 -38.93
CA TYR A 683 15.97 -20.87 -38.60
C TYR A 683 16.53 -21.57 -39.85
N THR A 684 17.52 -22.44 -39.64
CA THR A 684 17.99 -23.39 -40.65
C THR A 684 17.49 -24.79 -40.31
N ILE A 685 16.67 -25.35 -41.20
CA ILE A 685 16.06 -26.68 -41.12
C ILE A 685 16.54 -27.52 -42.34
N PHE A 686 15.74 -28.46 -42.84
CA PHE A 686 16.15 -29.36 -43.92
C PHE A 686 16.56 -28.61 -45.20
N ASN A 687 17.81 -28.80 -45.61
CA ASN A 687 18.40 -28.20 -46.81
C ASN A 687 18.36 -29.20 -47.97
N LYS A 688 17.58 -28.88 -49.01
CA LYS A 688 17.39 -29.76 -50.17
C LYS A 688 18.61 -29.85 -51.10
N SER A 689 19.47 -28.84 -51.13
CA SER A 689 20.62 -28.79 -52.04
C SER A 689 21.83 -29.57 -51.54
N ASN A 690 22.02 -29.66 -50.22
CA ASN A 690 23.21 -30.24 -49.60
C ASN A 690 22.94 -31.50 -48.76
N THR A 691 21.68 -31.92 -48.62
CA THR A 691 21.31 -33.08 -47.80
C THR A 691 20.53 -34.09 -48.63
N THR A 692 21.01 -35.33 -48.68
CA THR A 692 20.27 -36.44 -49.28
C THR A 692 19.20 -36.92 -48.30
N PRO A 693 17.91 -36.95 -48.67
CA PRO A 693 16.87 -37.53 -47.82
C PRO A 693 17.15 -39.00 -47.51
N SER A 694 17.03 -39.39 -46.25
CA SER A 694 17.16 -40.78 -45.81
C SER A 694 16.30 -41.00 -44.56
N PHE A 695 15.61 -42.13 -44.46
CA PHE A 695 14.89 -42.52 -43.24
C PHE A 695 15.35 -43.92 -42.84
N ASN A 696 15.87 -44.05 -41.62
CA ASN A 696 16.41 -45.30 -41.11
C ASN A 696 15.75 -45.65 -39.77
N PHE A 697 15.26 -46.88 -39.68
CA PHE A 697 14.83 -47.42 -38.40
C PHE A 697 16.03 -47.75 -37.51
N MET A 698 15.84 -47.61 -36.20
CA MET A 698 16.86 -47.86 -35.19
C MET A 698 17.39 -49.30 -35.30
N GLY A 699 18.71 -49.43 -35.50
CA GLY A 699 19.40 -50.72 -35.67
C GLY A 699 19.29 -51.34 -37.07
N ALA A 700 18.47 -50.79 -37.97
CA ALA A 700 18.43 -51.19 -39.37
C ALA A 700 19.54 -50.47 -40.17
N ASN A 701 20.18 -51.19 -41.07
CA ASN A 701 21.06 -50.63 -42.09
C ASN A 701 20.41 -50.80 -43.47
N SER A 702 20.88 -50.06 -44.47
CA SER A 702 20.25 -49.90 -45.79
C SER A 702 19.98 -51.20 -46.58
N ASN A 703 20.45 -52.36 -46.10
CA ASN A 703 20.28 -53.67 -46.74
C ASN A 703 19.51 -54.71 -45.90
N ASN A 704 19.17 -54.44 -44.62
CA ASN A 704 18.51 -55.43 -43.75
C ASN A 704 17.14 -54.95 -43.30
N SER A 705 16.10 -55.65 -43.75
CA SER A 705 14.71 -55.47 -43.29
C SER A 705 14.40 -56.20 -41.97
N THR A 706 15.37 -56.91 -41.40
CA THR A 706 15.21 -57.69 -40.16
C THR A 706 16.32 -57.36 -39.16
N VAL A 707 15.95 -57.09 -37.90
CA VAL A 707 16.87 -56.64 -36.84
C VAL A 707 16.71 -57.54 -35.60
N ASP A 708 17.83 -58.05 -35.08
CA ASP A 708 17.86 -58.76 -33.79
C ASP A 708 17.97 -57.74 -32.65
N ILE A 709 16.93 -57.63 -31.83
CA ILE A 709 16.82 -56.59 -30.81
C ILE A 709 17.89 -56.70 -29.72
N ARG A 710 18.44 -57.91 -29.50
CA ARG A 710 19.52 -58.13 -28.52
C ARG A 710 20.81 -57.40 -28.89
N ASN A 711 20.99 -57.08 -30.17
CA ASN A 711 22.15 -56.40 -30.72
C ASN A 711 21.98 -54.87 -30.83
N VAL A 712 20.81 -54.33 -30.48
CA VAL A 712 20.51 -52.89 -30.57
C VAL A 712 20.37 -52.30 -29.17
N ALA A 713 21.41 -51.63 -28.69
CA ALA A 713 21.47 -51.12 -27.31
C ALA A 713 20.30 -50.19 -26.97
N GLN A 714 19.89 -49.34 -27.91
CA GLN A 714 18.83 -48.35 -27.76
C GLN A 714 17.43 -48.96 -27.63
N LEU A 715 17.25 -50.23 -28.06
CA LEU A 715 15.96 -50.93 -28.03
C LEU A 715 15.97 -52.13 -27.05
N LYS A 716 16.99 -52.25 -26.19
CA LYS A 716 17.04 -53.32 -25.19
C LYS A 716 15.90 -53.26 -24.17
N ASN A 717 15.31 -52.08 -23.98
CA ASN A 717 14.10 -51.92 -23.18
C ASN A 717 12.93 -52.78 -23.69
N LEU A 718 12.88 -53.11 -24.99
CA LEU A 718 11.84 -53.98 -25.55
C LEU A 718 11.98 -55.47 -25.15
N LEU A 719 13.08 -55.83 -24.47
CA LEU A 719 13.31 -57.15 -23.87
C LEU A 719 12.88 -57.22 -22.40
N SER A 720 12.26 -56.17 -21.85
CA SER A 720 11.75 -56.18 -20.49
C SER A 720 10.79 -57.34 -20.25
N ALA A 721 10.80 -57.92 -19.05
CA ALA A 721 10.01 -59.11 -18.72
C ALA A 721 8.50 -58.93 -18.95
N ASN A 722 7.97 -57.72 -19.02
CA ASN A 722 6.55 -57.43 -19.21
C ASN A 722 6.12 -57.13 -20.65
N THR A 723 7.04 -57.09 -21.62
CA THR A 723 6.72 -56.70 -23.00
C THR A 723 6.62 -57.93 -23.91
N LEU A 724 5.43 -58.19 -24.43
CA LEU A 724 5.21 -59.05 -25.61
C LEU A 724 5.13 -58.18 -26.87
N PRO A 725 5.45 -58.69 -28.06
CA PRO A 725 5.27 -57.94 -29.31
C PRO A 725 3.90 -57.26 -29.46
N SER A 726 2.81 -57.90 -29.02
CA SER A 726 1.45 -57.36 -29.08
C SER A 726 1.24 -56.10 -28.25
N SER A 727 2.07 -55.84 -27.24
CA SER A 727 1.95 -54.61 -26.42
C SER A 727 2.19 -53.33 -27.22
N PHE A 728 2.81 -53.45 -28.40
CA PHE A 728 3.07 -52.32 -29.30
C PHE A 728 1.99 -52.13 -30.37
N THR A 729 0.97 -52.99 -30.42
CA THR A 729 -0.16 -52.83 -31.37
C THR A 729 -1.04 -51.62 -31.06
N SER A 730 -1.02 -51.14 -29.81
CA SER A 730 -1.66 -49.90 -29.37
C SER A 730 -1.18 -48.66 -30.13
N LEU A 731 0.07 -48.69 -30.64
CA LEU A 731 0.64 -47.62 -31.46
C LEU A 731 -0.13 -47.42 -32.78
N ASN A 732 -0.89 -48.43 -33.26
CA ASN A 732 -1.76 -48.29 -34.43
C ASN A 732 -3.01 -47.45 -34.18
N THR A 733 -3.40 -47.33 -32.91
CA THR A 733 -4.64 -46.64 -32.49
C THR A 733 -4.34 -45.28 -31.82
N SER A 734 -3.08 -44.87 -31.80
CA SER A 734 -2.66 -43.57 -31.25
C SER A 734 -3.32 -42.42 -32.02
N SER A 735 -3.99 -41.53 -31.29
CA SER A 735 -4.56 -40.29 -31.84
C SER A 735 -3.56 -39.12 -31.81
N SER A 736 -2.30 -39.38 -31.46
CA SER A 736 -1.26 -38.35 -31.37
C SER A 736 -0.91 -37.82 -32.76
N SER A 737 -1.26 -36.57 -33.05
CA SER A 737 -0.93 -35.90 -34.31
C SER A 737 0.57 -35.71 -34.55
N THR A 738 1.42 -36.00 -33.55
CA THR A 738 2.87 -35.84 -33.62
C THR A 738 3.63 -37.14 -33.91
N ASN A 739 2.97 -38.31 -33.79
CA ASN A 739 3.61 -39.63 -33.87
C ASN A 739 4.87 -39.80 -32.99
N SER A 740 5.01 -38.99 -31.94
CA SER A 740 6.21 -38.96 -31.08
C SER A 740 6.57 -40.30 -30.45
N GLU A 741 5.59 -41.18 -30.26
CA GLU A 741 5.74 -42.55 -29.75
C GLU A 741 6.60 -43.45 -30.68
N PHE A 742 6.67 -43.13 -31.97
CA PHE A 742 7.50 -43.85 -32.94
C PHE A 742 8.95 -43.38 -32.97
N LEU A 743 9.28 -42.25 -32.32
CA LEU A 743 10.63 -41.67 -32.35
C LEU A 743 11.69 -42.64 -31.81
N GLN A 744 11.35 -43.49 -30.84
CA GLN A 744 12.26 -44.52 -30.30
C GLN A 744 12.73 -45.54 -31.35
N PHE A 745 11.93 -45.76 -32.41
CA PHE A 745 12.25 -46.67 -33.51
C PHE A 745 12.96 -45.98 -34.67
N VAL A 746 13.20 -44.67 -34.60
CA VAL A 746 13.86 -43.90 -35.68
C VAL A 746 15.27 -43.56 -35.25
N ASP A 747 16.25 -43.83 -36.10
CA ASP A 747 17.61 -43.32 -35.90
C ASP A 747 17.66 -41.85 -36.33
N THR A 748 17.51 -40.95 -35.36
CA THR A 748 17.48 -39.49 -35.59
C THR A 748 18.82 -38.93 -36.07
N ASN A 749 19.93 -39.65 -35.87
CA ASN A 749 21.24 -39.22 -36.32
C ASN A 749 21.39 -39.42 -37.83
N SER A 750 20.95 -40.58 -38.33
CA SER A 750 21.06 -40.95 -39.75
C SER A 750 19.84 -40.58 -40.59
N SER A 751 18.68 -40.31 -39.97
CA SER A 751 17.47 -39.89 -40.67
C SER A 751 17.48 -38.37 -40.94
N LYS A 752 17.15 -37.99 -42.18
CA LYS A 752 17.10 -36.62 -42.71
C LYS A 752 15.95 -36.42 -43.69
N GLY A 753 15.19 -35.33 -43.52
CA GLY A 753 14.15 -34.88 -44.46
C GLY A 753 12.78 -35.53 -44.30
N TYR A 754 12.59 -36.39 -43.29
CA TYR A 754 11.34 -37.08 -43.01
C TYR A 754 10.85 -36.77 -41.58
N PRO A 755 9.99 -35.75 -41.40
CA PRO A 755 9.34 -35.46 -40.12
C PRO A 755 8.32 -36.55 -39.76
N ILE A 756 8.43 -37.11 -38.55
CA ILE A 756 7.61 -38.24 -38.10
C ILE A 756 6.14 -37.84 -37.91
N SER A 757 5.83 -36.61 -37.49
CA SER A 757 4.46 -36.09 -37.39
C SER A 757 3.69 -36.06 -38.71
N LYS A 758 4.38 -36.13 -39.85
CA LYS A 758 3.73 -36.15 -41.17
C LYS A 758 3.67 -37.56 -41.80
N MET A 759 4.27 -38.55 -41.16
CA MET A 759 4.27 -39.94 -41.62
C MET A 759 3.06 -40.73 -41.09
N ARG A 760 2.75 -41.86 -41.73
CA ARG A 760 1.76 -42.84 -41.26
C ARG A 760 2.49 -44.10 -40.87
N PHE A 761 2.26 -44.60 -39.65
CA PHE A 761 2.89 -45.81 -39.16
C PHE A 761 1.88 -46.94 -39.00
N THR A 762 2.34 -48.19 -39.15
CA THR A 762 1.56 -49.39 -38.88
C THR A 762 2.45 -50.46 -38.27
N VAL A 763 1.97 -51.12 -37.22
CA VAL A 763 2.67 -52.10 -36.41
C VAL A 763 1.96 -53.45 -36.50
N THR A 764 2.70 -54.52 -36.75
CA THR A 764 2.18 -55.90 -36.75
C THR A 764 3.01 -56.77 -35.81
N ALA A 765 2.38 -57.45 -34.86
CA ALA A 765 3.04 -58.21 -33.80
C ALA A 765 2.75 -59.72 -33.87
N ASN A 766 3.68 -60.55 -33.38
CA ASN A 766 3.51 -62.00 -33.23
C ASN A 766 4.16 -62.53 -31.95
N ASP A 767 3.34 -62.80 -30.93
CA ASP A 767 3.79 -63.21 -29.59
C ASP A 767 4.27 -64.67 -29.51
N THR A 768 3.87 -65.51 -30.46
CA THR A 768 4.32 -66.90 -30.56
C THR A 768 5.74 -66.97 -31.12
N GLN A 769 6.04 -66.13 -32.11
CA GLN A 769 7.36 -66.07 -32.75
C GLN A 769 8.32 -65.06 -32.10
N GLY A 770 7.80 -64.10 -31.33
CA GLY A 770 8.60 -63.04 -30.70
C GLY A 770 9.08 -62.01 -31.72
N THR A 771 8.21 -61.55 -32.62
CA THR A 771 8.54 -60.63 -33.73
C THR A 771 7.60 -59.42 -33.80
N LEU A 772 8.13 -58.26 -34.21
CA LEU A 772 7.43 -56.98 -34.35
C LEU A 772 7.80 -56.29 -35.67
N LYS A 773 6.84 -56.11 -36.59
CA LYS A 773 7.04 -55.41 -37.86
C LYS A 773 6.48 -53.99 -37.79
N ILE A 774 7.24 -53.00 -38.27
CA ILE A 774 6.80 -51.60 -38.38
C ILE A 774 6.92 -51.16 -39.84
N ASP A 775 5.81 -50.68 -40.39
CA ASP A 775 5.71 -50.05 -41.71
C ASP A 775 5.48 -48.54 -41.52
N ALA A 776 6.21 -47.69 -42.25
CA ALA A 776 6.10 -46.25 -42.20
C ALA A 776 5.96 -45.68 -43.61
N THR A 777 4.95 -44.84 -43.86
CA THR A 777 4.70 -44.23 -45.17
C THR A 777 4.68 -42.71 -45.05
N MET A 778 5.52 -42.04 -45.84
CA MET A 778 5.48 -40.59 -46.02
C MET A 778 4.54 -40.22 -47.18
N PRO A 779 3.50 -39.39 -46.95
CA PRO A 779 2.69 -38.82 -48.03
C PRO A 779 3.52 -37.91 -48.96
N SER A 780 3.17 -37.87 -50.25
CA SER A 780 3.89 -37.06 -51.26
C SER A 780 3.91 -35.57 -50.94
N GLU A 781 2.85 -35.05 -50.31
CA GLU A 781 2.72 -33.65 -49.93
C GLU A 781 3.80 -33.19 -48.94
N TYR A 782 4.29 -34.06 -48.05
CA TYR A 782 5.33 -33.74 -47.06
C TYR A 782 6.70 -34.33 -47.39
N SER A 783 6.79 -35.28 -48.34
CA SER A 783 8.07 -35.87 -48.77
C SER A 783 9.02 -34.83 -49.40
N PRO A 784 10.33 -34.88 -49.12
CA PRO A 784 11.32 -34.00 -49.76
C PRO A 784 11.46 -34.25 -51.27
N ASN A 785 11.07 -35.44 -51.73
CA ASN A 785 11.11 -35.89 -53.13
C ASN A 785 9.78 -35.67 -53.88
N ASN A 786 8.73 -35.20 -53.19
CA ASN A 786 7.37 -35.04 -53.72
C ASN A 786 6.72 -36.36 -54.20
N THR A 787 7.18 -37.50 -53.70
CA THR A 787 6.65 -38.83 -53.99
C THR A 787 6.27 -39.53 -52.68
N SER A 788 5.28 -40.42 -52.71
CA SER A 788 5.01 -41.24 -51.52
C SER A 788 6.10 -42.30 -51.37
N GLU A 789 6.67 -42.40 -50.19
CA GLU A 789 7.80 -43.28 -49.88
C GLU A 789 7.42 -44.14 -48.67
N SER A 790 7.73 -45.45 -48.73
CA SER A 790 7.42 -46.39 -47.65
C SER A 790 8.67 -47.12 -47.19
N PHE A 791 8.76 -47.32 -45.88
CA PHE A 791 9.88 -47.93 -45.17
C PHE A 791 9.33 -49.06 -44.29
N SER A 792 10.08 -50.15 -44.12
CA SER A 792 9.65 -51.29 -43.30
C SER A 792 10.81 -51.95 -42.56
N VAL A 793 10.57 -52.38 -41.32
CA VAL A 793 11.53 -53.15 -40.50
C VAL A 793 10.81 -54.24 -39.71
N THR A 794 11.46 -55.39 -39.50
CA THR A 794 11.01 -56.47 -38.63
C THR A 794 12.01 -56.70 -37.50
N TYR A 795 11.62 -56.42 -36.26
CA TYR A 795 12.39 -56.76 -35.06
C TYR A 795 12.11 -58.20 -34.61
N THR A 796 13.14 -58.90 -34.17
CA THR A 796 13.11 -60.34 -33.81
C THR A 796 13.75 -60.60 -32.44
N ASN A 797 13.48 -61.78 -31.86
CA ASN A 797 13.92 -62.23 -30.53
C ASN A 797 13.36 -61.44 -29.36
N LEU A 798 12.11 -60.95 -29.48
CA LEU A 798 11.33 -60.46 -28.36
C LEU A 798 10.78 -61.62 -27.50
N ASN A 799 10.24 -61.31 -26.32
CA ASN A 799 9.66 -62.30 -25.41
C ASN A 799 8.48 -63.06 -26.04
N LYS A 800 8.27 -64.31 -25.58
CA LYS A 800 7.21 -65.20 -26.04
C LYS A 800 6.32 -65.61 -24.88
N VAL A 801 5.07 -65.97 -25.16
CA VAL A 801 4.13 -66.45 -24.12
C VAL A 801 4.68 -67.66 -23.35
N THR A 802 5.42 -68.56 -24.00
CA THR A 802 6.02 -69.75 -23.37
C THR A 802 7.20 -69.46 -22.45
N SER A 803 7.61 -68.20 -22.32
CA SER A 803 8.71 -67.79 -21.43
C SER A 803 8.29 -67.65 -19.95
N TYR A 804 7.01 -67.84 -19.60
CA TYR A 804 6.43 -67.49 -18.29
C TYR A 804 5.74 -68.67 -17.56
N SER A 805 5.85 -68.77 -16.21
CA SER A 805 5.16 -69.75 -15.33
C SER A 805 5.11 -69.32 -13.83
N PHE A 806 4.02 -69.59 -13.08
CA PHE A 806 3.82 -69.22 -11.66
C PHE A 806 3.02 -70.28 -10.83
N GLY A 807 3.31 -70.45 -9.52
CA GLY A 807 2.56 -71.32 -8.58
C GLY A 807 2.87 -71.12 -7.07
N PHE A 808 2.07 -71.72 -6.16
CA PHE A 808 2.19 -71.65 -4.68
C PHE A 808 2.78 -72.93 -4.03
N ASN A 809 3.63 -72.75 -3.02
CA ASN A 809 4.24 -73.80 -2.18
C ASN A 809 3.45 -74.05 -0.86
N ASN A 810 3.85 -75.06 -0.06
CA ASN A 810 3.23 -75.45 1.23
C ASN A 810 4.29 -75.53 2.37
N PRO A 811 4.71 -74.40 2.98
CA PRO A 811 5.72 -74.42 4.04
C PRO A 811 5.14 -74.82 5.41
N THR A 812 5.95 -75.45 6.27
CA THR A 812 5.66 -75.72 7.71
C THR A 812 6.54 -74.91 8.66
N THR A 813 7.59 -74.27 8.14
CA THR A 813 8.52 -73.39 8.87
C THR A 813 8.82 -72.17 8.02
N VAL A 814 9.03 -71.01 8.64
CA VAL A 814 9.44 -69.77 7.97
C VAL A 814 10.73 -69.27 8.63
N GLY A 815 11.80 -69.09 7.84
CA GLY A 815 13.10 -68.69 8.37
C GLY A 815 13.68 -69.65 9.42
N GLY A 816 13.28 -70.92 9.41
CA GLY A 816 13.66 -71.93 10.43
C GLY A 816 12.81 -71.93 11.70
N THR A 817 11.85 -71.00 11.83
CA THR A 817 10.93 -70.93 12.98
C THR A 817 9.60 -71.61 12.65
N ASN A 818 9.01 -72.28 13.64
CA ASN A 818 7.71 -72.94 13.49
C ASN A 818 6.58 -71.89 13.38
N MET A 819 5.65 -72.10 12.45
CA MET A 819 4.59 -71.12 12.15
C MET A 819 3.72 -70.79 13.38
N ASN A 820 3.52 -71.73 14.31
CA ASN A 820 2.71 -71.54 15.51
C ASN A 820 3.32 -70.59 16.56
N LEU A 821 4.56 -70.13 16.35
CA LEU A 821 5.24 -69.14 17.19
C LEU A 821 5.28 -67.74 16.55
N ILE A 822 4.65 -67.59 15.39
CA ILE A 822 4.72 -66.38 14.56
C ILE A 822 3.30 -65.87 14.35
N LEU A 823 3.06 -64.57 14.52
CA LEU A 823 1.80 -63.95 14.12
C LEU A 823 1.72 -63.93 12.58
N PRO A 824 0.54 -64.17 11.97
CA PRO A 824 0.35 -64.01 10.53
C PRO A 824 0.88 -62.66 10.00
N SER A 825 0.71 -61.58 10.76
CA SER A 825 1.19 -60.24 10.43
C SER A 825 2.71 -60.09 10.37
N ALA A 826 3.46 -60.95 11.07
CA ALA A 826 4.92 -60.93 11.10
C ALA A 826 5.57 -61.53 9.84
N ILE A 827 4.80 -62.20 8.99
CA ILE A 827 5.30 -62.77 7.73
C ILE A 827 5.62 -61.65 6.74
N THR A 828 6.86 -61.60 6.27
CA THR A 828 7.31 -60.58 5.32
C THR A 828 7.07 -60.99 3.87
N ASP A 829 7.11 -60.02 2.96
CA ASP A 829 7.02 -60.27 1.52
C ASP A 829 8.22 -61.12 1.04
N GLY A 830 9.39 -60.93 1.66
CA GLY A 830 10.57 -61.77 1.43
C GLY A 830 10.33 -63.22 1.83
N ASP A 831 9.66 -63.48 2.95
CA ASP A 831 9.29 -64.83 3.36
C ASP A 831 8.33 -65.47 2.36
N ILE A 832 7.35 -64.71 1.87
CA ILE A 832 6.39 -65.16 0.85
C ILE A 832 7.12 -65.54 -0.44
N ILE A 833 8.00 -64.66 -0.95
CA ILE A 833 8.80 -64.91 -2.16
C ILE A 833 9.68 -66.15 -2.01
N ASN A 834 10.32 -66.32 -0.86
CA ASN A 834 11.32 -67.37 -0.65
C ASN A 834 10.71 -68.73 -0.28
N SER A 835 9.53 -68.76 0.36
CA SER A 835 8.99 -69.99 0.96
C SER A 835 7.59 -70.37 0.48
N PHE A 836 6.80 -69.42 -0.06
CA PHE A 836 5.38 -69.62 -0.35
C PHE A 836 5.04 -69.64 -1.86
N ILE A 837 5.93 -69.21 -2.76
CA ILE A 837 5.68 -69.17 -4.22
C ILE A 837 6.86 -69.68 -5.06
N SER A 838 6.63 -69.97 -6.35
CA SER A 838 7.63 -70.33 -7.35
C SER A 838 7.27 -69.76 -8.73
N TYR A 839 8.23 -69.18 -9.47
CA TYR A 839 7.96 -68.54 -10.77
C TYR A 839 9.17 -68.53 -11.74
N THR A 840 8.90 -68.45 -13.04
CA THR A 840 9.89 -68.37 -14.14
C THR A 840 9.43 -67.33 -15.18
N GLY A 841 10.36 -66.53 -15.71
CA GLY A 841 10.05 -65.47 -16.71
C GLY A 841 9.56 -64.15 -16.11
N PHE A 842 9.34 -64.11 -14.80
CA PHE A 842 8.97 -62.94 -14.03
C PHE A 842 10.14 -62.47 -13.15
N SER A 843 10.13 -61.21 -12.75
CA SER A 843 10.92 -60.63 -11.67
C SER A 843 10.10 -60.68 -10.36
N SER A 844 10.77 -60.81 -9.22
CA SER A 844 10.12 -60.66 -7.91
C SER A 844 9.39 -59.33 -7.76
N ASN A 845 9.86 -58.29 -8.47
CA ASN A 845 9.30 -56.95 -8.43
C ASN A 845 8.04 -56.79 -9.30
N ASP A 846 7.69 -57.80 -10.11
CA ASP A 846 6.52 -57.75 -11.00
C ASP A 846 5.22 -58.14 -10.28
N PHE A 847 5.36 -58.64 -9.06
CA PHE A 847 4.28 -59.06 -8.20
C PHE A 847 3.99 -58.00 -7.14
N THR A 848 2.71 -57.69 -6.97
CA THR A 848 2.21 -57.05 -5.76
C THR A 848 1.69 -58.14 -4.84
N ILE A 849 2.27 -58.25 -3.65
CA ILE A 849 1.86 -59.22 -2.66
C ILE A 849 0.83 -58.54 -1.76
N THR A 850 -0.41 -59.00 -1.85
CA THR A 850 -1.45 -58.63 -0.90
C THR A 850 -1.55 -59.75 0.13
N LYS A 851 -1.07 -59.48 1.33
CA LYS A 851 -1.24 -60.40 2.46
C LYS A 851 -2.37 -59.90 3.35
N THR A 852 -3.33 -60.78 3.60
CA THR A 852 -4.38 -60.58 4.60
C THR A 852 -4.03 -61.48 5.76
N ALA A 853 -3.29 -60.92 6.72
CA ALA A 853 -3.04 -61.53 8.01
C ALA A 853 -4.32 -61.40 8.85
N ASN A 854 -4.84 -62.53 9.33
CA ASN A 854 -5.85 -62.57 10.36
C ASN A 854 -5.20 -63.09 11.63
N ASP A 855 -4.66 -62.16 12.40
CA ASP A 855 -4.03 -62.45 13.69
C ASP A 855 -5.07 -62.91 14.72
N GLU A 856 -6.36 -62.61 14.59
CA GLU A 856 -7.37 -63.15 15.51
C GLU A 856 -7.51 -64.67 15.36
N THR A 857 -7.40 -65.20 14.14
CA THR A 857 -7.62 -66.63 13.84
C THR A 857 -6.35 -67.41 13.45
N GLY A 858 -5.17 -66.79 13.45
CA GLY A 858 -3.91 -67.46 13.08
C GLY A 858 -3.84 -67.91 11.62
N SER A 859 -4.38 -67.11 10.69
CA SER A 859 -4.39 -67.43 9.24
C SER A 859 -3.81 -66.31 8.38
N LEU A 860 -3.15 -66.67 7.29
CA LEU A 860 -2.57 -65.74 6.31
C LEU A 860 -3.10 -66.05 4.91
N THR A 861 -3.89 -65.15 4.33
CA THR A 861 -4.23 -65.21 2.91
C THR A 861 -3.20 -64.42 2.12
N VAL A 862 -2.57 -65.04 1.13
CA VAL A 862 -1.63 -64.40 0.21
C VAL A 862 -2.28 -64.37 -1.17
N ALA A 863 -2.51 -63.16 -1.67
CA ALA A 863 -2.87 -62.89 -3.06
C ALA A 863 -1.67 -62.25 -3.75
N ILE A 864 -1.22 -62.88 -4.83
CA ILE A 864 -0.17 -62.39 -5.71
C ILE A 864 -0.86 -61.77 -6.93
N SER A 865 -0.74 -60.46 -7.04
CA SER A 865 -1.27 -59.69 -8.18
C SER A 865 -0.12 -59.37 -9.12
N LEU A 866 -0.19 -59.89 -10.35
CA LEU A 866 0.73 -59.54 -11.42
C LEU A 866 0.42 -58.13 -11.92
N ASN A 867 1.45 -57.36 -12.23
CA ASN A 867 1.29 -56.03 -12.84
C ASN A 867 0.40 -56.10 -14.11
N SER A 868 -0.64 -55.25 -14.20
CA SER A 868 -1.54 -55.20 -15.36
C SER A 868 -0.86 -54.76 -16.66
N ASN A 869 0.37 -54.25 -16.59
CA ASN A 869 1.20 -53.94 -17.77
C ASN A 869 1.62 -55.19 -18.55
N TYR A 870 1.50 -56.38 -17.97
CA TYR A 870 1.68 -57.63 -18.71
C TYR A 870 0.51 -57.84 -19.67
N ALA A 871 0.79 -58.43 -20.83
CA ALA A 871 -0.24 -58.77 -21.80
C ALA A 871 -1.33 -59.69 -21.19
N SER A 872 -2.55 -59.58 -21.71
CA SER A 872 -3.72 -60.32 -21.21
C SER A 872 -3.54 -61.84 -21.29
N GLU A 873 -2.74 -62.30 -22.24
CA GLU A 873 -2.34 -63.66 -22.49
C GLU A 873 -1.47 -64.24 -21.36
N ILE A 874 -0.82 -63.38 -20.56
CA ILE A 874 -0.08 -63.74 -19.36
C ILE A 874 -0.98 -63.57 -18.11
N GLY A 875 -1.69 -62.44 -17.99
CA GLY A 875 -2.52 -62.14 -16.82
C GLY A 875 -3.81 -62.99 -16.69
N ASN A 876 -4.37 -63.43 -17.82
CA ASN A 876 -5.59 -64.24 -17.89
C ASN A 876 -5.35 -65.64 -18.49
N GLY A 877 -4.09 -66.00 -18.76
CA GLY A 877 -3.73 -67.24 -19.44
C GLY A 877 -3.36 -68.40 -18.50
N ASN A 878 -3.00 -69.54 -19.08
CA ASN A 878 -2.68 -70.78 -18.37
C ASN A 878 -1.29 -70.79 -17.69
N VAL A 879 -0.73 -69.63 -17.35
CA VAL A 879 0.63 -69.47 -16.80
C VAL A 879 0.66 -69.29 -15.27
N GLY A 880 -0.49 -69.41 -14.60
CA GLY A 880 -0.61 -69.41 -13.13
C GLY A 880 -1.45 -68.27 -12.53
N PHE A 881 -1.94 -67.35 -13.36
CA PHE A 881 -2.79 -66.22 -12.95
C PHE A 881 -4.19 -66.29 -13.57
N THR A 882 -5.19 -65.77 -12.88
CA THR A 882 -6.53 -65.57 -13.43
C THR A 882 -6.96 -64.16 -13.09
N ASN A 883 -7.30 -63.34 -14.08
CA ASN A 883 -7.55 -61.91 -13.88
C ASN A 883 -6.38 -61.19 -13.18
N TYR A 884 -5.15 -61.52 -13.60
CA TYR A 884 -3.88 -61.04 -13.04
C TYR A 884 -3.66 -61.38 -11.56
N VAL A 885 -4.48 -62.26 -10.96
CA VAL A 885 -4.38 -62.59 -9.53
C VAL A 885 -4.27 -64.10 -9.34
N ALA A 886 -3.46 -64.50 -8.37
CA ALA A 886 -3.39 -65.85 -7.83
C ALA A 886 -3.49 -65.77 -6.30
N THR A 887 -4.42 -66.49 -5.67
CA THR A 887 -4.69 -66.37 -4.23
C THR A 887 -4.66 -67.71 -3.52
N ARG A 888 -4.11 -67.74 -2.31
CA ARG A 888 -4.09 -68.91 -1.43
C ARG A 888 -4.14 -68.54 0.05
N THR A 889 -4.84 -69.33 0.87
CA THR A 889 -4.87 -69.19 2.34
C THR A 889 -4.03 -70.25 3.03
N PHE A 890 -3.19 -69.81 3.97
CA PHE A 890 -2.34 -70.61 4.84
C PHE A 890 -2.84 -70.51 6.30
N THR A 891 -2.76 -71.61 7.05
CA THR A 891 -3.25 -71.70 8.45
C THR A 891 -2.19 -72.32 9.36
N GLY A 892 -2.27 -72.08 10.68
CA GLY A 892 -1.36 -72.66 11.68
C GLY A 892 -0.43 -71.65 12.39
N PHE A 893 -0.77 -70.37 12.38
CA PHE A 893 -0.04 -69.29 13.06
C PHE A 893 -0.59 -68.96 14.47
N MET A 894 0.13 -68.17 15.26
CA MET A 894 -0.29 -67.68 16.59
C MET A 894 -1.43 -66.65 16.48
N SER A 895 -2.30 -66.53 17.50
CA SER A 895 -3.38 -65.53 17.55
C SER A 895 -3.08 -64.28 18.41
N THR A 896 -3.84 -63.19 18.20
CA THR A 896 -3.74 -61.91 18.95
C THR A 896 -4.00 -62.09 20.44
N ASP A 897 -4.99 -62.91 20.81
CA ASP A 897 -5.29 -63.19 22.22
C ASP A 897 -4.11 -63.91 22.90
N GLU A 898 -3.50 -64.86 22.21
CA GLU A 898 -2.29 -65.55 22.67
C GLU A 898 -1.08 -64.60 22.77
N TYR A 899 -0.99 -63.59 21.89
CA TYR A 899 0.06 -62.58 21.95
C TYR A 899 -0.12 -61.59 23.11
N ASN A 900 -1.32 -61.05 23.29
CA ASN A 900 -1.63 -60.05 24.31
C ASN A 900 -1.53 -60.61 25.73
N GLN A 901 -1.94 -61.86 25.95
CA GLN A 901 -1.76 -62.54 27.23
C GLN A 901 -0.28 -62.65 27.62
N ARG A 902 0.63 -62.63 26.64
CA ARG A 902 2.06 -62.77 26.86
C ARG A 902 2.76 -61.46 27.12
N PHE A 903 2.55 -60.45 26.28
CA PHE A 903 3.47 -59.29 26.22
C PHE A 903 2.87 -57.93 26.59
N ASN A 904 1.55 -57.81 26.82
CA ASN A 904 0.93 -56.50 27.04
C ASN A 904 1.37 -55.84 28.36
N VAL A 905 1.62 -54.53 28.36
CA VAL A 905 1.81 -53.71 29.56
C VAL A 905 0.89 -52.50 29.44
N GLU A 906 -0.04 -52.37 30.37
CA GLU A 906 -1.03 -51.29 30.37
C GLU A 906 -0.60 -50.20 31.36
N PHE A 907 -0.58 -48.95 30.90
CA PHE A 907 -0.24 -47.79 31.72
C PHE A 907 -1.51 -47.08 32.20
N VAL A 908 -1.40 -46.40 33.35
CA VAL A 908 -2.44 -45.52 33.88
C VAL A 908 -2.67 -44.37 32.89
N ASP A 909 -3.94 -44.08 32.60
CA ASP A 909 -4.35 -42.98 31.72
C ASP A 909 -3.91 -41.61 32.27
N ASP A 910 -3.53 -40.68 31.38
CA ASP A 910 -3.07 -39.33 31.74
C ASP A 910 -4.12 -38.54 32.55
N SER A 911 -5.41 -38.85 32.39
CA SER A 911 -6.53 -38.21 33.11
C SER A 911 -6.94 -38.91 34.41
N SER A 912 -6.25 -40.01 34.79
CA SER A 912 -6.61 -40.84 35.93
C SER A 912 -6.52 -40.10 37.27
N GLU A 913 -7.46 -40.39 38.16
CA GLU A 913 -7.48 -39.86 39.53
C GLU A 913 -6.23 -40.26 40.34
N ALA A 914 -5.63 -41.42 40.02
CA ALA A 914 -4.39 -41.89 40.64
C ALA A 914 -3.20 -40.94 40.42
N LEU A 915 -3.24 -40.09 39.40
CA LEU A 915 -2.16 -39.15 39.06
C LEU A 915 -2.38 -37.75 39.62
N ILE A 916 -3.50 -37.46 40.30
CA ILE A 916 -3.83 -36.11 40.78
C ILE A 916 -2.73 -35.56 41.69
N GLU A 917 -2.31 -36.32 42.70
CA GLU A 917 -1.26 -35.88 43.64
C GLU A 917 0.11 -35.81 42.97
N PHE A 918 0.36 -36.68 41.99
CA PHE A 918 1.62 -36.70 41.25
C PHE A 918 1.77 -35.46 40.37
N LYS A 919 0.69 -35.05 39.70
CA LYS A 919 0.66 -33.88 38.81
C LYS A 919 0.66 -32.54 39.53
N GLN A 920 0.44 -32.53 40.85
CA GLN A 920 0.59 -31.35 41.70
C GLN A 920 2.05 -31.00 42.01
N MET A 921 3.00 -31.82 41.58
CA MET A 921 4.43 -31.58 41.76
C MET A 921 5.04 -30.94 40.51
N GLN A 922 6.09 -30.13 40.66
CA GLN A 922 6.86 -29.64 39.51
C GLN A 922 7.68 -30.77 38.90
N VAL A 923 7.76 -30.83 37.58
CA VAL A 923 8.50 -31.90 36.89
C VAL A 923 10.00 -31.88 37.21
N SER A 924 10.57 -30.70 37.41
CA SER A 924 11.95 -30.55 37.90
C SER A 924 12.15 -31.11 39.31
N GLN A 925 11.16 -30.99 40.20
CA GLN A 925 11.22 -31.57 41.55
C GLN A 925 11.15 -33.10 41.52
N ILE A 926 10.26 -33.65 40.68
CA ILE A 926 10.15 -35.11 40.46
C ILE A 926 11.49 -35.64 39.95
N PHE A 927 12.06 -35.02 38.91
CA PHE A 927 13.34 -35.41 38.33
C PHE A 927 14.47 -35.38 39.37
N ASN A 928 14.62 -34.27 40.08
CA ASN A 928 15.69 -34.12 41.07
C ASN A 928 15.56 -35.10 42.24
N SER A 929 14.33 -35.43 42.64
CA SER A 929 14.06 -36.37 43.73
C SER A 929 14.38 -37.81 43.34
N LEU A 930 14.20 -38.18 42.07
CA LEU A 930 14.43 -39.54 41.58
C LEU A 930 15.82 -39.75 40.94
N ASN A 931 16.53 -38.69 40.56
CA ASN A 931 17.89 -38.73 40.03
C ASN A 931 18.95 -38.15 40.98
N GLY A 932 18.57 -37.81 42.21
CA GLY A 932 19.49 -37.31 43.25
C GLY A 932 20.40 -38.40 43.84
N SER A 933 21.30 -38.00 44.73
CA SER A 933 22.26 -38.90 45.41
C SER A 933 21.61 -39.88 46.41
N SER A 934 20.34 -39.68 46.74
CA SER A 934 19.51 -40.60 47.53
C SER A 934 18.08 -40.53 46.99
N PRO A 935 17.79 -41.27 45.92
CA PRO A 935 16.52 -41.11 45.21
C PRO A 935 15.34 -41.52 46.11
N SER A 936 14.37 -40.63 46.24
CA SER A 936 13.14 -40.87 46.98
C SER A 936 12.11 -39.80 46.60
N LEU A 937 10.90 -40.23 46.23
CA LEU A 937 9.78 -39.34 45.94
C LEU A 937 8.55 -39.79 46.72
N THR A 938 7.94 -38.89 47.48
CA THR A 938 6.65 -39.15 48.13
C THR A 938 5.54 -38.51 47.30
N VAL A 939 4.59 -39.32 46.85
CA VAL A 939 3.36 -38.88 46.18
C VAL A 939 2.21 -39.29 47.08
N GLY A 940 1.50 -38.31 47.64
CA GLY A 940 0.46 -38.59 48.62
C GLY A 940 1.01 -39.21 49.90
N SER A 941 0.54 -40.42 50.21
CA SER A 941 1.00 -41.24 51.34
C SER A 941 2.04 -42.29 50.95
N THR A 942 2.33 -42.46 49.66
CA THR A 942 3.23 -43.52 49.17
C THR A 942 4.60 -42.93 48.84
N THR A 943 5.67 -43.62 49.26
CA THR A 943 7.06 -43.22 48.98
C THR A 943 7.71 -44.23 48.03
N TYR A 944 8.21 -43.72 46.91
CA TYR A 944 8.89 -44.48 45.86
C TYR A 944 10.39 -44.24 45.97
N THR A 945 11.16 -45.33 45.93
CA THR A 945 12.60 -45.31 46.25
C THR A 945 13.51 -45.15 45.03
N ASN A 946 12.99 -45.35 43.82
CA ASN A 946 13.68 -45.03 42.57
C ASN A 946 12.67 -44.93 41.42
N LEU A 947 13.17 -44.61 40.22
CA LEU A 947 12.33 -44.42 39.03
C LEU A 947 11.59 -45.71 38.61
N LYS A 948 12.23 -46.87 38.68
CA LYS A 948 11.62 -48.16 38.30
C LYS A 948 10.46 -48.52 39.22
N ASP A 949 10.65 -48.26 40.52
CA ASP A 949 9.66 -48.44 41.58
C ASP A 949 8.44 -47.54 41.39
N LEU A 950 8.65 -46.26 41.01
CA LEU A 950 7.56 -45.36 40.63
C LEU A 950 6.78 -45.90 39.43
N ILE A 951 7.46 -46.28 38.35
CA ILE A 951 6.79 -46.70 37.11
C ILE A 951 5.97 -47.97 37.33
N GLU A 952 6.56 -49.02 37.92
CA GLU A 952 5.88 -50.30 38.13
C GLU A 952 4.66 -50.17 39.06
N ASN A 953 4.76 -49.36 40.12
CA ASN A 953 3.75 -49.34 41.17
C ASN A 953 2.74 -48.18 41.07
N LEU A 954 3.06 -47.08 40.39
CA LEU A 954 2.13 -45.96 40.17
C LEU A 954 1.61 -45.90 38.74
N LEU A 955 2.44 -46.21 37.73
CA LEU A 955 2.11 -45.92 36.33
C LEU A 955 1.65 -47.15 35.55
N VAL A 956 1.89 -48.38 36.02
CA VAL A 956 1.44 -49.61 35.36
C VAL A 956 0.18 -50.17 36.03
N THR A 957 -0.85 -50.50 35.25
CA THR A 957 -2.11 -51.09 35.72
C THR A 957 -2.13 -52.62 35.58
N SER A 958 -1.60 -53.16 34.48
CA SER A 958 -1.57 -54.60 34.20
C SER A 958 -0.35 -55.03 33.37
N MET A 959 0.07 -56.29 33.51
CA MET A 959 1.22 -56.87 32.79
C MET A 959 0.92 -58.31 32.32
N GLY A 960 1.35 -58.64 31.11
CA GLY A 960 1.28 -59.97 30.50
C GLY A 960 2.20 -60.99 31.20
N ASN A 961 1.95 -62.28 30.98
CA ASN A 961 2.61 -63.35 31.72
C ASN A 961 4.11 -63.52 31.41
N ALA A 962 4.59 -62.99 30.28
CA ALA A 962 6.00 -63.02 29.90
C ALA A 962 6.78 -61.79 30.39
N ILE A 963 6.12 -60.81 31.02
CA ILE A 963 6.74 -59.60 31.55
C ILE A 963 7.24 -59.85 32.99
N PRO A 964 8.53 -59.62 33.28
CA PRO A 964 9.09 -59.82 34.62
C PRO A 964 8.51 -58.84 35.64
N LYS A 965 8.31 -59.27 36.90
CA LYS A 965 7.91 -58.41 38.05
C LYS A 965 9.13 -58.00 38.89
N GLY A 966 9.00 -56.94 39.69
CA GLY A 966 10.04 -56.48 40.62
C GLY A 966 11.11 -55.66 39.91
N TRP A 967 10.69 -54.61 39.21
CA TRP A 967 11.56 -53.79 38.36
C TRP A 967 12.59 -53.01 39.17
N LYS A 968 12.23 -52.60 40.39
CA LYS A 968 13.08 -51.83 41.31
C LYS A 968 14.52 -52.34 41.40
N ASP A 969 14.70 -53.65 41.53
CA ASP A 969 15.99 -54.29 41.80
C ASP A 969 16.56 -55.07 40.59
N ASN A 970 15.87 -55.04 39.43
CA ASN A 970 16.25 -55.81 38.25
C ASN A 970 17.27 -55.05 37.38
N SER A 971 18.46 -55.64 37.18
CA SER A 971 19.54 -55.05 36.38
C SER A 971 19.32 -55.13 34.86
N ASN A 972 18.42 -56.01 34.40
CA ASN A 972 18.11 -56.19 32.98
C ASN A 972 16.90 -55.33 32.54
N ILE A 973 16.46 -54.43 33.42
CA ILE A 973 15.41 -53.44 33.16
C ILE A 973 16.02 -52.08 33.41
N ASP A 974 16.05 -51.22 32.40
CA ASP A 974 16.50 -49.84 32.55
C ASP A 974 15.30 -48.89 32.49
N ALA A 975 15.33 -47.82 33.29
CA ALA A 975 14.33 -46.77 33.24
C ALA A 975 15.00 -45.41 33.18
N SER A 976 14.48 -44.53 32.34
CA SER A 976 14.89 -43.13 32.27
C SER A 976 13.68 -42.22 32.16
N MET A 977 13.88 -40.95 32.55
CA MET A 977 12.85 -39.94 32.48
C MET A 977 13.39 -38.65 31.89
N TYR A 978 12.54 -37.97 31.13
CA TYR A 978 12.80 -36.66 30.55
C TYR A 978 11.65 -35.74 30.90
N TYR A 979 11.93 -34.45 31.07
CA TYR A 979 10.91 -33.48 31.42
C TYR A 979 11.13 -32.14 30.71
N ASP A 980 10.04 -31.40 30.54
CA ASP A 980 10.06 -30.02 30.10
C ASP A 980 9.31 -29.17 31.15
N ASP A 981 10.07 -28.41 31.95
CA ASP A 981 9.55 -27.57 33.04
C ASP A 981 8.69 -26.41 32.51
N SER A 982 8.93 -25.97 31.27
CA SER A 982 8.18 -24.88 30.63
C SER A 982 6.80 -25.35 30.15
N GLN A 983 6.71 -26.61 29.74
CA GLN A 983 5.47 -27.22 29.27
C GLN A 983 4.74 -28.02 30.35
N GLY A 984 5.41 -28.37 31.46
CA GLY A 984 4.83 -29.21 32.51
C GLY A 984 4.58 -30.64 32.01
N THR A 985 5.54 -31.20 31.24
CA THR A 985 5.44 -32.54 30.64
C THR A 985 6.57 -33.44 31.12
N ILE A 986 6.29 -34.73 31.20
CA ILE A 986 7.23 -35.79 31.61
C ILE A 986 7.05 -37.02 30.73
N SER A 987 8.17 -37.64 30.36
CA SER A 987 8.22 -38.87 29.56
C SER A 987 9.00 -39.92 30.32
N PHE A 988 8.44 -41.13 30.42
CA PHE A 988 9.08 -42.28 31.03
C PHE A 988 9.41 -43.31 29.96
N TYR A 989 10.64 -43.80 30.01
CA TYR A 989 11.15 -44.83 29.12
C TYR A 989 11.57 -46.02 29.95
N VAL A 990 11.07 -47.20 29.59
CA VAL A 990 11.49 -48.47 30.19
C VAL A 990 11.98 -49.40 29.11
N LYS A 991 13.19 -49.93 29.29
CA LYS A 991 13.76 -50.96 28.44
C LYS A 991 13.86 -52.25 29.23
N ILE A 992 13.19 -53.31 28.77
CA ILE A 992 13.29 -54.67 29.32
C ILE A 992 14.07 -55.52 28.31
N ASP A 993 15.22 -56.04 28.73
CA ASP A 993 16.09 -56.86 27.87
C ASP A 993 15.36 -58.14 27.40
N GLN A 994 15.53 -58.50 26.13
CA GLN A 994 14.92 -59.71 25.55
C GLN A 994 15.22 -60.99 26.34
N SER A 995 16.37 -61.06 27.01
CA SER A 995 16.80 -62.23 27.79
C SER A 995 15.93 -62.53 29.00
N VAL A 996 15.12 -61.56 29.45
CA VAL A 996 14.19 -61.72 30.58
C VAL A 996 12.73 -61.75 30.15
N VAL A 997 12.44 -61.77 28.84
CA VAL A 997 11.10 -61.84 28.26
C VAL A 997 10.94 -63.12 27.44
N ASP A 998 10.19 -64.09 27.97
CA ASP A 998 10.07 -65.42 27.38
C ASP A 998 9.41 -65.40 25.99
N GLY A 999 10.19 -65.79 24.97
CA GLY A 999 9.78 -65.83 23.57
C GLY A 999 9.88 -64.48 22.83
N SER A 1000 10.57 -63.48 23.39
CA SER A 1000 10.90 -62.25 22.68
C SER A 1000 12.22 -62.39 21.90
N ASN A 1001 12.24 -61.90 20.66
CA ASN A 1001 13.45 -61.82 19.82
C ASN A 1001 14.08 -60.41 19.83
N THR A 1002 13.52 -59.49 20.63
CA THR A 1002 13.96 -58.10 20.73
C THR A 1002 13.70 -57.54 22.14
N ASP A 1003 14.44 -56.50 22.52
CA ASP A 1003 14.19 -55.77 23.76
C ASP A 1003 12.78 -55.14 23.72
N LEU A 1004 12.04 -55.21 24.83
CA LEU A 1004 10.77 -54.53 24.96
C LEU A 1004 11.01 -53.10 25.44
N ASN A 1005 10.66 -52.12 24.60
CA ASN A 1005 10.81 -50.70 24.90
C ASN A 1005 9.43 -50.08 25.11
N LEU A 1006 9.17 -49.63 26.33
CA LEU A 1006 7.93 -48.99 26.74
C LEU A 1006 8.16 -47.49 26.88
N VAL A 1007 7.23 -46.69 26.36
CA VAL A 1007 7.27 -45.23 26.47
C VAL A 1007 5.89 -44.74 26.85
N VAL A 1008 5.83 -43.90 27.89
CA VAL A 1008 4.60 -43.23 28.28
C VAL A 1008 4.87 -41.75 28.55
N ASN A 1009 3.96 -40.90 28.09
CA ASN A 1009 4.05 -39.45 28.19
C ASN A 1009 2.88 -38.93 29.02
N TYR A 1010 3.18 -38.07 29.99
CA TYR A 1010 2.18 -37.43 30.82
C TYR A 1010 2.30 -35.91 30.75
N THR A 1011 1.16 -35.23 30.80
CA THR A 1011 1.06 -33.76 30.64
C THR A 1011 0.27 -33.12 31.77
N GLY A 1012 0.43 -31.81 31.97
CA GLY A 1012 -0.37 -31.06 32.94
C GLY A 1012 0.20 -31.07 34.36
N PHE A 1013 1.52 -31.20 34.50
CA PHE A 1013 2.22 -30.97 35.76
C PHE A 1013 2.40 -29.47 36.04
N VAL A 1014 2.69 -29.13 37.29
CA VAL A 1014 2.97 -27.75 37.70
C VAL A 1014 4.13 -27.17 36.89
N LYS A 1015 3.87 -26.10 36.14
CA LYS A 1015 4.88 -25.35 35.38
C LYS A 1015 5.76 -24.53 36.33
N GLY A 1016 7.07 -24.53 36.09
CA GLY A 1016 8.00 -23.65 36.81
C GLY A 1016 7.95 -22.20 36.30
N ASN A 1017 8.24 -21.23 37.16
CA ASN A 1017 8.54 -19.87 36.70
C ASN A 1017 9.84 -19.89 35.86
N VAL A 1018 9.94 -19.01 34.86
CA VAL A 1018 11.13 -18.90 33.97
C VAL A 1018 12.42 -18.67 34.77
N ASP A 1019 12.32 -17.96 35.89
CA ASP A 1019 13.35 -17.83 36.91
C ASP A 1019 12.99 -18.66 38.16
N SER A 1020 13.95 -19.41 38.72
CA SER A 1020 13.74 -20.21 39.93
C SER A 1020 13.37 -19.31 41.12
N THR A 1021 12.12 -19.40 41.58
CA THR A 1021 11.59 -18.64 42.72
C THR A 1021 10.86 -19.56 43.70
N ASN A 1022 10.77 -19.14 44.97
CA ASN A 1022 9.98 -19.85 45.98
C ASN A 1022 8.47 -19.54 45.87
N ASP A 1023 8.08 -18.64 44.98
CA ASP A 1023 6.70 -18.24 44.72
C ASP A 1023 6.25 -18.94 43.43
N ASN A 1024 5.42 -19.98 43.53
CA ASN A 1024 4.92 -20.69 42.36
C ASN A 1024 3.40 -20.85 42.45
N LEU A 1025 2.74 -20.83 41.30
CA LEU A 1025 1.30 -20.98 41.18
C LEU A 1025 0.95 -21.80 39.94
N SER A 1026 0.00 -22.72 40.07
CA SER A 1026 -0.49 -23.50 38.93
C SER A 1026 -1.97 -23.83 39.08
N PHE A 1027 -2.65 -23.78 37.93
CA PHE A 1027 -4.03 -24.22 37.77
C PHE A 1027 -4.10 -25.71 37.44
N VAL A 1028 -5.26 -26.33 37.66
CA VAL A 1028 -5.60 -27.64 37.07
C VAL A 1028 -5.35 -27.56 35.56
N SER A 1029 -4.72 -28.59 34.99
CA SER A 1029 -4.52 -28.67 33.55
C SER A 1029 -5.83 -29.03 32.84
N ASP A 1030 -5.99 -28.60 31.59
CA ASP A 1030 -7.22 -28.80 30.82
C ASP A 1030 -7.64 -30.29 30.73
N ASN A 1031 -6.69 -31.18 30.46
CA ASN A 1031 -6.92 -32.65 30.43
C ASN A 1031 -7.35 -33.26 31.77
N MET A 1032 -7.06 -32.60 32.90
CA MET A 1032 -7.42 -33.05 34.24
C MET A 1032 -8.69 -32.38 34.77
N LEU A 1033 -9.20 -31.36 34.09
CA LEU A 1033 -10.25 -30.49 34.60
C LEU A 1033 -11.51 -31.27 35.00
N LYS A 1034 -11.95 -32.19 34.14
CA LYS A 1034 -13.12 -33.03 34.39
C LYS A 1034 -12.90 -33.94 35.60
N SER A 1035 -11.90 -34.83 35.54
CA SER A 1035 -11.59 -35.79 36.60
C SER A 1035 -11.32 -35.12 37.95
N TYR A 1036 -10.63 -33.98 37.95
CA TYR A 1036 -10.38 -33.21 39.17
C TYR A 1036 -11.66 -32.62 39.75
N SER A 1037 -12.50 -32.01 38.91
CA SER A 1037 -13.74 -31.37 39.37
C SER A 1037 -14.76 -32.38 39.89
N THR A 1038 -14.84 -33.56 39.27
CA THR A 1038 -15.71 -34.66 39.71
C THR A 1038 -15.20 -35.34 40.98
N SER A 1039 -13.90 -35.66 41.07
CA SER A 1039 -13.30 -36.31 42.24
C SER A 1039 -13.36 -35.45 43.52
N LYS A 1040 -13.28 -34.12 43.38
CA LYS A 1040 -13.46 -33.18 44.49
C LYS A 1040 -14.93 -32.90 44.83
N GLY A 1041 -15.87 -33.44 44.05
CA GLY A 1041 -17.30 -33.22 44.25
C GLY A 1041 -17.76 -31.79 43.98
N PHE A 1042 -17.00 -31.01 43.20
CA PHE A 1042 -17.38 -29.63 42.84
C PHE A 1042 -18.53 -29.60 41.84
N VAL A 1043 -18.63 -30.64 41.02
CA VAL A 1043 -19.65 -30.81 39.98
C VAL A 1043 -19.80 -32.31 39.69
N SER A 1044 -21.00 -32.75 39.32
CA SER A 1044 -21.21 -34.14 38.89
C SER A 1044 -20.66 -34.35 37.47
N GLU A 1045 -20.43 -35.61 37.08
CA GLU A 1045 -19.97 -35.89 35.71
C GLU A 1045 -21.01 -35.46 34.66
N GLU A 1046 -22.29 -35.65 34.94
CA GLU A 1046 -23.39 -35.24 34.08
C GLU A 1046 -23.45 -33.71 33.93
N ASP A 1047 -23.32 -32.98 35.03
CA ASP A 1047 -23.30 -31.51 35.02
C ASP A 1047 -22.08 -30.97 34.26
N PHE A 1048 -20.91 -31.59 34.43
CA PHE A 1048 -19.70 -31.17 33.73
C PHE A 1048 -19.83 -31.33 32.21
N ASN A 1049 -20.36 -32.47 31.75
CA ASN A 1049 -20.57 -32.73 30.32
C ASN A 1049 -21.60 -31.79 29.67
N ASN A 1050 -22.45 -31.13 30.48
CA ASN A 1050 -23.48 -30.20 30.02
C ASN A 1050 -23.02 -28.73 30.00
N PHE A 1051 -21.80 -28.42 30.44
CA PHE A 1051 -21.30 -27.06 30.39
C PHE A 1051 -21.11 -26.57 28.94
N THR A 1052 -21.64 -25.38 28.65
CA THR A 1052 -21.15 -24.50 27.59
C THR A 1052 -20.06 -23.55 28.13
N PRO A 1053 -19.18 -22.97 27.28
CA PRO A 1053 -18.20 -21.98 27.70
C PRO A 1053 -18.77 -20.86 28.58
N THR A 1054 -19.94 -20.31 28.23
CA THR A 1054 -20.60 -19.29 29.05
C THR A 1054 -21.07 -19.83 30.40
N SER A 1055 -21.69 -21.02 30.43
CA SER A 1055 -22.17 -21.60 31.69
C SER A 1055 -21.03 -22.00 32.63
N PHE A 1056 -19.91 -22.49 32.08
CA PHE A 1056 -18.71 -22.80 32.84
C PHE A 1056 -18.03 -21.53 33.39
N ALA A 1057 -17.94 -20.47 32.57
CA ALA A 1057 -17.42 -19.18 33.01
C ALA A 1057 -18.26 -18.59 34.17
N ASN A 1058 -19.59 -18.67 34.07
CA ASN A 1058 -20.48 -18.25 35.16
C ASN A 1058 -20.29 -19.11 36.42
N TRP A 1059 -20.13 -20.42 36.27
CA TRP A 1059 -19.83 -21.31 37.39
C TRP A 1059 -18.53 -20.92 38.11
N LEU A 1060 -17.47 -20.58 37.36
CA LEU A 1060 -16.21 -20.11 37.93
C LEU A 1060 -16.32 -18.75 38.64
N GLN A 1061 -17.21 -17.87 38.19
CA GLN A 1061 -17.45 -16.55 38.79
C GLN A 1061 -18.30 -16.61 40.07
N ASN A 1062 -19.03 -17.71 40.30
CA ASN A 1062 -19.93 -17.84 41.44
C ASN A 1062 -19.22 -17.72 42.80
N ASN A 1063 -19.97 -17.24 43.80
CA ASN A 1063 -19.51 -17.08 45.19
C ASN A 1063 -18.17 -16.34 45.32
N ASN A 1064 -18.02 -15.23 44.58
CA ASN A 1064 -16.79 -14.43 44.56
C ASN A 1064 -15.56 -15.23 44.11
N TYR A 1065 -15.69 -15.89 42.95
CA TYR A 1065 -14.64 -16.69 42.31
C TYR A 1065 -14.16 -17.89 43.14
N GLN A 1066 -15.02 -18.45 44.01
CA GLN A 1066 -14.66 -19.58 44.88
C GLN A 1066 -14.13 -20.77 44.06
N TYR A 1067 -14.86 -21.18 43.03
CA TYR A 1067 -14.47 -22.32 42.21
C TYR A 1067 -13.24 -22.04 41.36
N ALA A 1068 -13.05 -20.81 40.86
CA ALA A 1068 -11.81 -20.43 40.19
C ALA A 1068 -10.57 -20.54 41.10
N LYS A 1069 -10.72 -20.29 42.42
CA LYS A 1069 -9.65 -20.52 43.40
C LYS A 1069 -9.38 -22.00 43.64
N GLU A 1070 -10.42 -22.83 43.69
CA GLU A 1070 -10.27 -24.28 43.88
C GLU A 1070 -9.57 -24.98 42.71
N LEU A 1071 -9.60 -24.35 41.52
CA LEU A 1071 -8.80 -24.77 40.38
C LEU A 1071 -7.31 -24.37 40.50
N ILE A 1072 -6.89 -23.62 41.52
CA ILE A 1072 -5.47 -23.37 41.81
C ILE A 1072 -4.94 -24.48 42.72
N THR A 1073 -4.38 -25.51 42.09
CA THR A 1073 -3.91 -26.75 42.74
C THR A 1073 -2.58 -26.59 43.45
N TYR A 1074 -1.71 -25.69 42.95
CA TYR A 1074 -0.43 -25.41 43.58
C TYR A 1074 -0.25 -23.92 43.84
N LYS A 1075 0.19 -23.58 45.04
CA LYS A 1075 0.47 -22.22 45.50
C LYS A 1075 1.52 -22.26 46.59
N SER A 1076 2.60 -21.51 46.43
CA SER A 1076 3.67 -21.39 47.42
C SER A 1076 4.13 -19.94 47.57
N GLY A 1077 4.88 -19.66 48.63
CA GLY A 1077 5.46 -18.34 48.88
C GLY A 1077 4.41 -17.23 49.03
N GLN A 1078 4.62 -16.12 48.34
CA GLN A 1078 3.75 -14.94 48.40
C GLN A 1078 2.36 -15.19 47.83
N TYR A 1079 2.20 -16.05 46.81
CA TYR A 1079 0.89 -16.36 46.23
C TYR A 1079 -0.03 -17.05 47.23
N GLN A 1080 0.50 -17.99 48.02
CA GLN A 1080 -0.27 -18.64 49.09
C GLN A 1080 -0.70 -17.62 50.16
N THR A 1081 0.18 -16.69 50.50
CA THR A 1081 -0.11 -15.65 51.50
C THR A 1081 -1.21 -14.70 51.02
N ILE A 1082 -1.16 -14.26 49.76
CA ILE A 1082 -2.14 -13.35 49.16
C ILE A 1082 -3.50 -14.03 48.93
N LEU A 1083 -3.52 -15.27 48.45
CA LEU A 1083 -4.77 -16.02 48.27
C LEU A 1083 -5.49 -16.30 49.59
N ASN A 1084 -4.76 -16.46 50.69
CA ASN A 1084 -5.33 -16.68 52.03
C ASN A 1084 -5.87 -15.40 52.69
N SER A 1085 -5.35 -14.22 52.34
CA SER A 1085 -5.77 -12.94 52.94
C SER A 1085 -6.99 -12.30 52.26
N ASN A 1086 -7.48 -12.88 51.15
CA ASN A 1086 -8.64 -12.46 50.35
C ASN A 1086 -8.61 -11.02 49.80
N ASN A 1087 -7.49 -10.30 49.93
CA ASN A 1087 -7.27 -8.96 49.37
C ASN A 1087 -6.02 -8.99 48.49
N ASN A 1088 -5.94 -8.11 47.49
CA ASN A 1088 -4.79 -7.91 46.59
C ASN A 1088 -4.65 -8.96 45.45
N TYR A 1089 -5.75 -9.50 44.93
CA TYR A 1089 -5.75 -10.17 43.61
C TYR A 1089 -7.11 -10.00 42.92
N THR A 1090 -7.14 -10.09 41.59
CA THR A 1090 -8.35 -9.97 40.77
C THR A 1090 -8.42 -11.08 39.73
N PHE A 1091 -9.59 -11.73 39.61
CA PHE A 1091 -9.87 -12.71 38.56
C PHE A 1091 -10.58 -12.05 37.37
N THR A 1092 -10.16 -12.39 36.15
CA THR A 1092 -10.88 -12.10 34.91
C THR A 1092 -11.17 -13.42 34.20
N ILE A 1093 -12.43 -13.70 33.89
CA ILE A 1093 -12.85 -14.95 33.23
C ILE A 1093 -13.58 -14.59 31.94
N ILE A 1094 -13.10 -15.12 30.81
CA ILE A 1094 -13.56 -14.77 29.46
C ILE A 1094 -14.00 -16.04 28.71
N PRO A 1095 -15.30 -16.23 28.45
CA PRO A 1095 -15.78 -17.32 27.60
C PRO A 1095 -15.64 -16.99 26.10
N ASN A 1096 -15.35 -18.00 25.28
CA ASN A 1096 -15.39 -17.95 23.81
C ASN A 1096 -16.20 -19.12 23.26
N GLU A 1097 -17.45 -18.84 22.91
CA GLU A 1097 -18.38 -19.84 22.36
C GLU A 1097 -17.95 -20.39 20.99
N ALA A 1098 -17.34 -19.56 20.15
CA ALA A 1098 -16.94 -19.97 18.79
C ALA A 1098 -15.77 -20.96 18.81
N GLN A 1099 -14.84 -20.79 19.75
CA GLN A 1099 -13.68 -21.67 19.91
C GLN A 1099 -13.91 -22.78 20.94
N ARG A 1100 -15.06 -22.77 21.64
CA ARG A 1100 -15.36 -23.69 22.75
C ARG A 1100 -14.34 -23.65 23.88
N THR A 1101 -13.94 -22.44 24.29
CA THR A 1101 -12.92 -22.25 25.35
C THR A 1101 -13.32 -21.23 26.40
N VAL A 1102 -12.74 -21.35 27.60
CA VAL A 1102 -12.86 -20.37 28.69
C VAL A 1102 -11.46 -20.01 29.19
N SER A 1103 -11.12 -18.73 29.15
CA SER A 1103 -9.82 -18.23 29.62
C SER A 1103 -9.96 -17.60 31.00
N VAL A 1104 -9.15 -18.07 31.95
CA VAL A 1104 -9.11 -17.59 33.34
C VAL A 1104 -7.79 -16.86 33.56
N TYR A 1105 -7.86 -15.62 34.01
CA TYR A 1105 -6.74 -14.77 34.35
C TYR A 1105 -6.81 -14.41 35.83
N ILE A 1106 -5.67 -14.42 36.52
CA ILE A 1106 -5.54 -13.89 37.88
C ILE A 1106 -4.38 -12.90 37.93
N HIS A 1107 -4.66 -11.70 38.39
CA HIS A 1107 -3.67 -10.66 38.64
C HIS A 1107 -3.44 -10.52 40.15
N PHE A 1108 -2.18 -10.47 40.58
CA PHE A 1108 -1.76 -10.32 41.97
C PHE A 1108 -1.17 -8.92 42.22
N GLU A 1109 -1.70 -8.21 43.20
CA GLU A 1109 -1.17 -6.94 43.69
C GLU A 1109 -0.23 -7.17 44.89
N GLY A 1110 0.90 -6.45 44.93
CA GLY A 1110 1.80 -6.49 46.09
C GLY A 1110 2.83 -7.63 46.13
N ILE A 1111 3.10 -8.30 45.01
CA ILE A 1111 4.24 -9.23 44.88
C ILE A 1111 5.55 -8.45 45.07
N THR A 1112 6.38 -8.88 46.02
CA THR A 1112 7.62 -8.16 46.39
C THR A 1112 8.86 -8.73 45.72
N ASN A 1113 8.85 -10.01 45.36
CA ASN A 1113 9.92 -10.65 44.64
C ASN A 1113 9.87 -10.25 43.15
N GLN A 1114 10.91 -9.58 42.65
CA GLN A 1114 10.95 -9.04 41.28
C GLN A 1114 10.98 -10.12 40.19
N GLN A 1115 11.26 -11.37 40.54
CA GLN A 1115 11.30 -12.50 39.61
C GLN A 1115 9.98 -13.29 39.57
N SER A 1116 9.03 -12.97 40.45
CA SER A 1116 7.73 -13.62 40.53
C SER A 1116 6.72 -12.88 39.64
N LEU A 1117 5.87 -13.62 38.93
CA LEU A 1117 4.88 -13.06 38.01
C LEU A 1117 3.75 -12.35 38.78
N SER A 1118 3.32 -11.20 38.27
CA SER A 1118 2.13 -10.50 38.79
C SER A 1118 0.82 -10.99 38.16
N GLU A 1119 0.87 -11.83 37.13
CA GLU A 1119 -0.31 -12.34 36.43
C GLU A 1119 -0.11 -13.78 35.97
N TYR A 1120 -1.15 -14.60 36.08
CA TYR A 1120 -1.22 -15.96 35.55
C TYR A 1120 -2.49 -16.13 34.73
N SER A 1121 -2.43 -16.99 33.72
CA SER A 1121 -3.59 -17.37 32.93
C SER A 1121 -3.61 -18.86 32.57
N VAL A 1122 -4.82 -19.38 32.39
CA VAL A 1122 -5.09 -20.73 31.88
C VAL A 1122 -6.28 -20.67 30.93
N GLN A 1123 -6.28 -21.51 29.91
CA GLN A 1123 -7.41 -21.68 28.99
C GLN A 1123 -7.90 -23.13 29.09
N TYR A 1124 -9.22 -23.28 29.24
CA TYR A 1124 -9.90 -24.57 29.30
C TYR A 1124 -10.76 -24.79 28.06
N SER A 1125 -10.79 -26.02 27.56
CA SER A 1125 -11.64 -26.46 26.45
C SER A 1125 -12.94 -27.05 27.03
N ILE A 1126 -14.10 -26.48 26.67
CA ILE A 1126 -15.41 -26.81 27.25
C ILE A 1126 -16.40 -27.29 26.18
#